data_AF-A0A2R6WSU2-F1
#
_entry.id   AF-A0A2R6WSU2-F1
#
_cell.length_a   1.000
_cell.length_b   1.000
_cell.length_c   1.000
_cell.angle_alpha   90.00
_cell.angle_beta   90.00
_cell.angle_gamma   90.00
#
_symmetry.space_group_name_H-M   'P 1'
#
loop_
_entity.id
_entity.type
_entity.pdbx_description
1 polymer ?
#
loop_
_entity_poly.entity_id
_entity_poly.type
_entity_poly.pdbx_seq_one_letter_code
_entity_poly.pdbx_strand_id
1 'polypeptide(L)'
;MGEVSLAAVKVEELLKEVRIDYTKTKTVEGAVASVRDILQTLGTVEVSSSVAARFVKDLGVPDDKCGFKFQKPVSVKVIGSFVTQSVTKPVQNVDLAVLIPKTCFHEKDYLNYRYHAKRLLYLAAIERELSKMGSFEKMEWTSLHEDATKPVLIVYPAADDSGVATKFLLRLIPTISTEHFDFTKFGLERNNVRDAKSREGLALPTPHYSSSIVEDMLIQEHSDWLESHLSKSPTLRDAISLAKVWLRQRSVDGHRDGLNGFLMSALIVHLSTPAGKQRISEHMSALQMFRVTLDAIGTMDILGRGLVMQRLVENSVSSDVKQMKSSFEVVMVDPSGRLNLTHRLTKSALEELKYDALRTLEAMKGLKDGGFDAVFMTRVGFSAKFDYHIRFEVPDRTTKSPLCLDMERWRVFERKVEAILRKALSERAVLVRVLQRSLPSGWNPSVGLECVEKVPLLAGIFLNNHEVALRMADVGPGADDKVEAKKFRSFWGERSELRRFKDGKICETAVWECQPTERHLIIERIVHHVCLRHLALSPSDVKVVAGQLDFAVSVRGKDQSAVIPKILEVFENLSKRLRSLENLPLHIVSVQPLSAEFRHSAVYYPQPHPLASEVVLSKPLPKVLGSCLDPLEIVIQLEGSGRWPDDPVAIQKTKLAFCLNIADSMQVKWGVHCVASEEAVDILMDGFAFRLSILYEKDRTLINKERLASSLATGSGLPLKFGATVLNSQPASLKGDRLLRSMHASILLGLHGLYPAFSPTVRLAKRWLASHLFSGVLADEAVELLVAHLFVNPSPYSPPSSRVTGLLRFLRLLESHDWLLAPLIVDVNASITPNDETIIMVILLNSSPSHSLTS
;
A
#
# COMPACT_ATOMS: atom_id res chain seq x y z
N MET A 1 26.56 -5.74 31.60
CA MET A 1 25.87 -4.76 30.75
C MET A 1 25.08 -5.56 29.74
N GLY A 2 23.75 -5.65 29.91
CA GLY A 2 22.91 -6.47 29.04
C GLY A 2 22.92 -5.91 27.61
N GLU A 3 23.05 -6.77 26.61
CA GLU A 3 23.04 -6.40 25.20
C GLU A 3 21.76 -5.60 24.89
N VAL A 4 21.92 -4.31 24.61
CA VAL A 4 20.83 -3.47 24.10
C VAL A 4 20.54 -3.95 22.68
N SER A 5 19.31 -4.41 22.42
CA SER A 5 18.92 -4.86 21.08
C SER A 5 19.18 -3.77 20.03
N LEU A 6 19.65 -4.13 18.83
CA LEU A 6 19.87 -3.19 17.72
C LEU A 6 18.64 -2.31 17.45
N ALA A 7 17.43 -2.88 17.58
CA ALA A 7 16.16 -2.17 17.46
C ALA A 7 16.04 -0.99 18.44
N ALA A 8 16.49 -1.17 19.69
CA ALA A 8 16.45 -0.12 20.70
C ALA A 8 17.43 1.01 20.37
N VAL A 9 18.63 0.70 19.89
CA VAL A 9 19.62 1.70 19.46
C VAL A 9 19.10 2.52 18.28
N LYS A 10 18.57 1.87 17.24
CA LYS A 10 17.97 2.57 16.08
C LYS A 10 16.78 3.45 16.49
N VAL A 11 15.96 3.00 17.43
CA VAL A 11 14.83 3.78 17.96
C VAL A 11 15.30 5.00 18.75
N GLU A 12 16.35 4.89 19.55
CA GLU A 12 16.94 6.05 20.24
C GLU A 12 17.49 7.08 19.25
N GLU A 13 18.14 6.64 18.18
CA GLU A 13 18.63 7.51 17.11
C GLU A 13 17.48 8.21 16.39
N LEU A 14 16.46 7.46 15.97
CA LEU A 14 15.24 8.03 15.37
C LEU A 14 14.61 9.09 16.27
N LEU A 15 14.48 8.80 17.56
CA LEU A 15 13.91 9.75 18.53
C LEU A 15 14.74 11.03 18.61
N LYS A 16 16.07 10.96 18.57
CA LYS A 16 16.93 12.16 18.50
C LYS A 16 16.65 12.99 17.23
N GLU A 17 16.44 12.33 16.10
CA GLU A 17 16.16 13.01 14.84
C GLU A 17 14.77 13.67 14.83
N VAL A 18 13.73 12.95 15.27
CA VAL A 18 12.33 13.40 15.11
C VAL A 18 11.84 14.33 16.22
N ARG A 19 12.49 14.33 17.39
CA ARG A 19 12.13 15.21 18.51
C ARG A 19 12.46 16.68 18.22
N ILE A 20 11.72 17.55 18.89
CA ILE A 20 11.99 18.97 18.96
C ILE A 20 12.85 19.26 20.18
N ASP A 21 13.85 20.12 19.98
CA ASP A 21 14.59 20.72 21.08
C ASP A 21 13.78 21.90 21.64
N TYR A 22 12.98 21.63 22.67
CA TYR A 22 12.14 22.63 23.32
C TYR A 22 12.96 23.67 24.13
N THR A 23 14.28 23.54 24.22
CA THR A 23 15.13 24.59 24.81
C THR A 23 15.39 25.75 23.84
N LYS A 24 15.10 25.54 22.54
CA LYS A 24 15.33 26.50 21.44
C LYS A 24 14.02 27.01 20.82
N THR A 25 13.04 27.36 21.65
CA THR A 25 11.70 27.81 21.21
C THR A 25 11.48 29.31 21.25
N LYS A 26 12.46 30.11 21.67
CA LYS A 26 12.32 31.57 21.84
C LYS A 26 11.75 32.29 20.61
N THR A 27 12.24 31.97 19.41
CA THR A 27 11.78 32.60 18.16
C THR A 27 10.31 32.26 17.87
N VAL A 28 9.88 31.01 18.07
CA VAL A 28 8.47 30.63 17.88
C VAL A 28 7.57 31.20 18.98
N GLU A 29 8.05 31.28 20.22
CA GLU A 29 7.33 31.93 21.31
C GLU A 29 7.13 33.43 21.05
N GLY A 30 8.14 34.12 20.50
CA GLY A 30 8.03 35.51 20.05
C GLY A 30 7.02 35.68 18.90
N ALA A 31 6.99 34.75 17.94
CA ALA A 31 5.99 34.75 16.88
C ALA A 31 4.56 34.52 17.42
N VAL A 32 4.39 33.62 18.39
CA VAL A 32 3.10 33.40 19.08
C VAL A 32 2.68 34.64 19.86
N ALA A 33 3.60 35.30 20.56
CA ALA A 33 3.33 36.55 21.26
C ALA A 33 2.90 37.65 20.28
N SER A 34 3.59 37.77 19.15
CA SER A 34 3.24 38.73 18.08
C SER A 34 1.81 38.51 17.57
N VAL A 35 1.42 37.26 17.31
CA VAL A 35 0.02 36.94 16.93
C VAL A 35 -0.95 37.35 18.03
N ARG A 36 -0.67 37.05 19.31
CA ARG A 36 -1.53 37.43 20.43
C ARG A 36 -1.70 38.95 20.55
N ASP A 37 -0.61 39.69 20.46
CA ASP A 37 -0.60 41.14 20.59
C ASP A 37 -1.40 41.79 19.46
N ILE A 38 -1.15 41.37 18.21
CA ILE A 38 -1.92 41.85 17.04
C ILE A 38 -3.40 41.57 17.23
N LEU A 39 -3.77 40.33 17.60
CA LEU A 39 -5.17 39.96 17.82
C LEU A 39 -5.84 40.76 18.95
N GLN A 40 -5.10 41.21 19.96
CA GLN A 40 -5.61 42.05 21.05
C GLN A 40 -5.83 43.52 20.66
N THR A 41 -5.13 44.01 19.64
CA THR A 41 -5.28 45.37 19.10
C THR A 41 -6.42 45.53 18.11
N LEU A 42 -7.04 44.42 17.68
CA LEU A 42 -8.08 44.46 16.65
C LEU A 42 -9.32 45.25 17.09
N GLY A 43 -9.69 46.22 16.27
CA GLY A 43 -10.90 47.00 16.40
C GLY A 43 -12.16 46.21 16.03
N THR A 44 -13.31 46.83 16.27
CA THR A 44 -14.61 46.25 15.91
C THR A 44 -14.99 46.60 14.47
N VAL A 45 -15.36 45.61 13.66
CA VAL A 45 -15.71 45.78 12.23
C VAL A 45 -16.94 44.95 11.88
N GLU A 46 -17.81 45.46 11.01
CA GLU A 46 -18.92 44.67 10.44
C GLU A 46 -18.38 43.64 9.43
N VAL A 47 -18.76 42.38 9.60
CA VAL A 47 -18.37 41.27 8.71
C VAL A 47 -19.62 40.68 8.08
N SER A 48 -19.61 40.55 6.76
CA SER A 48 -20.72 40.01 5.95
C SER A 48 -20.27 38.84 5.08
N SER A 49 -21.21 38.14 4.42
CA SER A 49 -20.90 37.03 3.51
C SER A 49 -19.96 37.41 2.38
N SER A 50 -19.91 38.68 1.98
CA SER A 50 -19.12 39.16 0.84
C SER A 50 -17.64 38.74 0.88
N VAL A 51 -17.06 38.56 2.08
CA VAL A 51 -15.67 38.13 2.28
C VAL A 51 -15.42 36.72 1.74
N ALA A 52 -16.41 35.82 1.82
CA ALA A 52 -16.31 34.44 1.37
C ALA A 52 -17.64 33.95 0.78
N ALA A 53 -18.23 34.73 -0.13
CA ALA A 53 -19.61 34.55 -0.58
C ALA A 53 -19.88 33.15 -1.15
N ARG A 54 -18.92 32.59 -1.90
CA ARG A 54 -19.04 31.22 -2.46
C ARG A 54 -19.12 30.17 -1.37
N PHE A 55 -18.23 30.20 -0.37
CA PHE A 55 -18.28 29.24 0.74
C PHE A 55 -19.58 29.32 1.54
N VAL A 56 -20.03 30.54 1.87
CA VAL A 56 -21.29 30.75 2.61
C VAL A 56 -22.49 30.21 1.83
N LYS A 57 -22.52 30.48 0.51
CA LYS A 57 -23.53 29.94 -0.40
C LYS A 57 -23.49 28.41 -0.47
N ASP A 58 -22.31 27.82 -0.57
CA ASP A 58 -22.12 26.37 -0.69
C ASP A 58 -22.56 25.63 0.59
N LEU A 59 -22.42 26.26 1.76
CA LEU A 59 -23.00 25.78 3.02
C LEU A 59 -24.53 25.91 3.10
N GLY A 60 -25.16 26.61 2.15
CA GLY A 60 -26.60 26.87 2.14
C GLY A 60 -27.06 27.92 3.15
N VAL A 61 -26.16 28.81 3.60
CA VAL A 61 -26.47 29.85 4.59
C VAL A 61 -26.96 31.11 3.88
N PRO A 62 -28.16 31.64 4.21
CA PRO A 62 -28.63 32.91 3.67
C PRO A 62 -27.75 34.09 4.09
N ASP A 63 -27.54 35.05 3.19
CA ASP A 63 -26.69 36.23 3.43
C ASP A 63 -27.12 37.03 4.68
N ASP A 64 -28.42 37.16 4.92
CA ASP A 64 -28.98 37.86 6.09
C ASP A 64 -28.75 37.15 7.43
N LYS A 65 -28.26 35.90 7.42
CA LYS A 65 -28.03 35.07 8.61
C LYS A 65 -26.56 34.88 8.96
N CYS A 66 -25.64 35.37 8.13
CA CYS A 66 -24.20 35.20 8.35
C CYS A 66 -23.50 36.46 8.88
N GLY A 67 -24.11 37.64 8.74
CA GLY A 67 -23.52 38.90 9.20
C GLY A 67 -23.35 38.97 10.72
N PHE A 68 -22.27 39.60 11.18
CA PHE A 68 -22.03 39.90 12.59
C PHE A 68 -21.01 41.04 12.77
N LYS A 69 -21.05 41.64 13.94
CA LYS A 69 -20.06 42.63 14.40
C LYS A 69 -18.87 41.90 15.00
N PHE A 70 -17.73 41.92 14.30
CA PHE A 70 -16.48 41.31 14.76
C PHE A 70 -16.01 41.96 16.06
N GLN A 71 -15.61 41.11 17.01
CA GLN A 71 -14.93 41.53 18.23
C GLN A 71 -13.64 40.74 18.37
N LYS A 72 -12.61 41.36 18.98
CA LYS A 72 -11.33 40.70 19.22
C LYS A 72 -11.51 39.38 20.01
N PRO A 73 -10.64 38.38 19.81
CA PRO A 73 -10.75 37.11 20.51
C PRO A 73 -10.73 37.27 22.02
N VAL A 74 -11.52 36.46 22.73
CA VAL A 74 -11.51 36.45 24.21
C VAL A 74 -10.15 35.98 24.73
N SER A 75 -9.58 34.96 24.10
CA SER A 75 -8.25 34.46 24.41
C SER A 75 -7.65 33.73 23.20
N VAL A 76 -6.31 33.63 23.19
CA VAL A 76 -5.55 32.87 22.19
C VAL A 76 -4.57 31.95 22.94
N LYS A 77 -4.95 30.68 23.08
CA LYS A 77 -4.19 29.67 23.84
C LYS A 77 -3.41 28.76 22.89
N VAL A 78 -2.20 28.39 23.30
CA VAL A 78 -1.44 27.32 22.63
C VAL A 78 -2.07 26.00 23.06
N ILE A 79 -2.28 25.09 22.12
CA ILE A 79 -2.86 23.75 22.37
C ILE A 79 -2.07 22.66 21.62
N GLY A 80 -2.46 21.40 21.83
CA GLY A 80 -2.04 20.29 20.99
C GLY A 80 -0.60 19.81 21.26
N SER A 81 0.11 19.42 20.19
CA SER A 81 1.39 18.72 20.33
C SER A 81 2.51 19.59 20.92
N PHE A 82 2.45 20.92 20.74
CA PHE A 82 3.48 21.83 21.27
C PHE A 82 3.46 21.90 22.79
N VAL A 83 2.27 22.11 23.39
CA VAL A 83 2.09 22.15 24.85
C VAL A 83 2.46 20.81 25.49
N THR A 84 2.02 19.72 24.88
CA THR A 84 2.31 18.36 25.36
C THR A 84 3.75 17.91 25.09
N GLN A 85 4.59 18.78 24.52
CA GLN A 85 5.97 18.49 24.09
C GLN A 85 6.10 17.20 23.26
N SER A 86 5.12 16.97 22.38
CA SER A 86 5.01 15.78 21.53
C SER A 86 4.97 16.10 20.03
N VAL A 87 5.39 17.30 19.62
CA VAL A 87 5.62 17.64 18.20
C VAL A 87 6.68 16.69 17.63
N THR A 88 6.41 16.17 16.44
CA THR A 88 7.27 15.18 15.78
C THR A 88 7.52 15.64 14.34
N LYS A 89 8.79 15.86 13.98
CA LYS A 89 9.25 16.24 12.63
C LYS A 89 8.71 15.28 11.54
N PRO A 90 8.62 15.69 10.26
CA PRO A 90 9.13 16.93 9.66
C PRO A 90 8.24 18.17 9.87
N VAL A 91 6.93 17.98 10.08
CA VAL A 91 6.00 19.08 10.28
C VAL A 91 6.13 19.60 11.71
N GLN A 92 6.53 20.86 11.83
CA GLN A 92 6.67 21.57 13.09
C GLN A 92 5.57 22.62 13.15
N ASN A 93 4.53 22.38 13.94
CA ASN A 93 3.40 23.29 14.06
C ASN A 93 3.10 23.64 15.51
N VAL A 94 2.64 24.89 15.72
CA VAL A 94 2.03 25.34 16.96
C VAL A 94 0.57 25.62 16.70
N ASP A 95 -0.31 24.93 17.43
CA ASP A 95 -1.75 25.12 17.31
C ASP A 95 -2.23 26.21 18.28
N LEU A 96 -2.91 27.21 17.75
CA LEU A 96 -3.45 28.34 18.51
C LEU A 96 -4.97 28.29 18.51
N ALA A 97 -5.56 27.97 19.65
CA ALA A 97 -7.01 28.05 19.88
C ALA A 97 -7.42 29.52 20.03
N VAL A 98 -8.13 30.05 19.04
CA VAL A 98 -8.65 31.42 19.00
C VAL A 98 -10.10 31.41 19.49
N LEU A 99 -10.31 31.82 20.74
CA LEU A 99 -11.64 31.79 21.36
C LEU A 99 -12.52 32.94 20.88
N ILE A 100 -13.51 32.61 20.05
CA ILE A 100 -14.44 33.60 19.49
C ILE A 100 -15.42 34.08 20.59
N PRO A 101 -15.64 35.40 20.74
CA PRO A 101 -16.62 35.94 21.69
C PRO A 101 -18.05 35.46 21.43
N LYS A 102 -18.79 35.19 22.52
CA LYS A 102 -20.21 34.77 22.44
C LYS A 102 -21.10 35.78 21.70
N THR A 103 -20.76 37.05 21.82
CA THR A 103 -21.42 38.20 21.17
C THR A 103 -21.36 38.18 19.64
N CYS A 104 -20.44 37.43 19.02
CA CYS A 104 -20.36 37.29 17.57
C CYS A 104 -21.43 36.35 16.98
N PHE A 105 -22.13 35.59 17.85
CA PHE A 105 -23.10 34.58 17.43
C PHE A 105 -24.48 34.86 18.04
N HIS A 106 -25.51 34.46 17.30
CA HIS A 106 -26.87 34.35 17.78
C HIS A 106 -27.08 32.97 18.43
N GLU A 107 -27.97 32.88 19.42
CA GLU A 107 -28.32 31.63 20.14
C GLU A 107 -28.77 30.46 19.25
N LYS A 108 -29.08 30.71 17.98
CA LYS A 108 -29.58 29.73 16.99
C LYS A 108 -28.56 29.45 15.88
N ASP A 109 -27.34 29.98 15.98
CA ASP A 109 -26.31 29.78 14.95
C ASP A 109 -25.74 28.36 14.96
N TYR A 110 -26.07 27.54 15.96
CA TYR A 110 -25.84 26.10 15.90
C TYR A 110 -26.67 25.39 14.80
N LEU A 111 -27.65 26.05 14.19
CA LEU A 111 -28.48 25.49 13.12
C LEU A 111 -27.93 25.82 11.73
N ASN A 112 -28.08 24.88 10.80
CA ASN A 112 -27.93 25.08 9.36
C ASN A 112 -26.60 25.72 8.96
N TYR A 113 -25.47 25.23 9.48
CA TYR A 113 -24.11 25.68 9.13
C TYR A 113 -23.81 27.18 9.36
N ARG A 114 -24.68 27.91 10.07
CA ARG A 114 -24.45 29.33 10.41
C ARG A 114 -23.19 29.50 11.25
N TYR A 115 -22.98 28.59 12.21
CA TYR A 115 -21.76 28.52 13.00
C TYR A 115 -20.52 28.41 12.11
N HIS A 116 -20.47 27.43 11.19
CA HIS A 116 -19.32 27.21 10.31
C HIS A 116 -19.05 28.39 9.38
N ALA A 117 -20.11 29.02 8.85
CA ALA A 117 -19.99 30.24 8.05
C ALA A 117 -19.38 31.39 8.88
N LYS A 118 -19.93 31.69 10.05
CA LYS A 118 -19.40 32.74 10.94
C LYS A 118 -18.00 32.43 11.46
N ARG A 119 -17.70 31.17 11.75
CA ARG A 119 -16.37 30.67 12.14
C ARG A 119 -15.33 30.99 11.07
N LEU A 120 -15.63 30.71 9.79
CA LEU A 120 -14.76 31.08 8.68
C LEU A 120 -14.63 32.61 8.55
N LEU A 121 -15.76 33.33 8.52
CA LEU A 121 -15.78 34.78 8.33
C LEU A 121 -14.99 35.52 9.42
N TYR A 122 -15.03 35.02 10.66
CA TYR A 122 -14.22 35.52 11.77
C TYR A 122 -12.72 35.35 11.50
N LEU A 123 -12.32 34.19 10.98
CA LEU A 123 -10.92 33.90 10.65
C LEU A 123 -10.45 34.70 9.41
N ALA A 124 -11.32 34.94 8.43
CA ALA A 124 -11.02 35.78 7.28
C ALA A 124 -10.84 37.26 7.68
N ALA A 125 -11.60 37.74 8.68
CA ALA A 125 -11.38 39.05 9.27
C ALA A 125 -10.00 39.14 9.95
N ILE A 126 -9.58 38.06 10.64
CA ILE A 126 -8.23 37.96 11.23
C ILE A 126 -7.15 37.98 10.14
N GLU A 127 -7.28 37.15 9.11
CA GLU A 127 -6.32 37.08 7.99
C GLU A 127 -6.08 38.46 7.38
N ARG A 128 -7.16 39.21 7.10
CA ARG A 128 -7.07 40.56 6.52
C ARG A 128 -6.22 41.49 7.38
N GLU A 129 -6.33 41.43 8.70
CA GLU A 129 -5.56 42.30 9.59
C GLU A 129 -4.12 41.81 9.76
N LEU A 130 -3.90 40.49 9.85
CA LEU A 130 -2.55 39.91 9.88
C LEU A 130 -1.78 40.23 8.59
N SER A 131 -2.46 40.25 7.43
CA SER A 131 -1.82 40.49 6.12
C SER A 131 -1.21 41.89 5.97
N LYS A 132 -1.61 42.84 6.81
CA LYS A 132 -1.06 44.20 6.85
C LYS A 132 0.24 44.29 7.63
N MET A 133 0.60 43.24 8.37
CA MET A 133 1.75 43.22 9.27
C MET A 133 2.96 42.59 8.59
N GLY A 134 4.14 43.21 8.73
CA GLY A 134 5.39 42.68 8.19
C GLY A 134 5.97 41.47 8.95
N SER A 135 5.36 41.06 10.07
CA SER A 135 5.83 39.99 10.95
C SER A 135 5.60 38.57 10.40
N PHE A 136 4.92 38.42 9.25
CA PHE A 136 4.57 37.13 8.66
C PHE A 136 4.99 37.08 7.19
N GLU A 137 5.68 36.02 6.79
CA GLU A 137 6.17 35.83 5.41
C GLU A 137 5.03 35.49 4.45
N LYS A 138 4.16 34.56 4.86
CA LYS A 138 3.02 34.12 4.07
C LYS A 138 1.93 33.51 4.94
N MET A 139 0.74 33.38 4.36
CA MET A 139 -0.41 32.69 4.97
C MET A 139 -1.04 31.73 3.97
N GLU A 140 -1.50 30.58 4.47
CA GLU A 140 -2.14 29.54 3.66
C GLU A 140 -3.40 29.03 4.35
N TRP A 141 -4.43 28.76 3.56
CA TRP A 141 -5.66 28.14 4.04
C TRP A 141 -5.58 26.62 3.96
N THR A 142 -6.09 25.95 4.99
CA THR A 142 -6.31 24.51 4.98
C THR A 142 -7.55 24.18 5.82
N SER A 143 -7.81 22.90 6.09
CA SER A 143 -8.92 22.43 6.91
C SER A 143 -8.44 21.78 8.20
N LEU A 144 -9.20 21.93 9.28
CA LEU A 144 -9.00 21.16 10.49
C LEU A 144 -9.40 19.70 10.23
N HIS A 145 -8.46 18.77 10.39
CA HIS A 145 -8.69 17.32 10.21
C HIS A 145 -9.30 16.93 8.85
N GLU A 146 -8.88 17.61 7.76
CA GLU A 146 -9.41 17.40 6.40
C GLU A 146 -10.93 17.64 6.28
N ASP A 147 -11.51 18.40 7.21
CA ASP A 147 -12.89 18.88 7.14
C ASP A 147 -12.98 20.22 6.41
N ALA A 148 -13.40 20.17 5.15
CA ALA A 148 -13.53 21.37 4.32
C ALA A 148 -14.50 22.41 4.92
N THR A 149 -15.45 21.99 5.79
CA THR A 149 -16.36 22.90 6.49
C THR A 149 -15.74 23.60 7.70
N LYS A 150 -14.53 23.21 8.12
CA LYS A 150 -13.78 23.82 9.23
C LYS A 150 -12.43 24.38 8.77
N PRO A 151 -12.39 25.46 7.96
CA PRO A 151 -11.14 26.05 7.51
C PRO A 151 -10.30 26.56 8.69
N VAL A 152 -8.98 26.49 8.55
CA VAL A 152 -7.99 27.04 9.47
C VAL A 152 -6.95 27.82 8.70
N LEU A 153 -6.29 28.77 9.37
CA LEU A 153 -5.28 29.62 8.77
C LEU A 153 -3.90 29.18 9.27
N ILE A 154 -3.02 28.87 8.32
CA ILE A 154 -1.60 28.63 8.58
C ILE A 154 -0.85 29.93 8.36
N VAL A 155 -0.11 30.36 9.38
CA VAL A 155 0.70 31.58 9.37
C VAL A 155 2.16 31.17 9.46
N TYR A 156 2.97 31.65 8.52
CA TYR A 156 4.40 31.43 8.49
C TYR A 156 5.09 32.67 9.06
N PRO A 157 5.73 32.57 10.24
CA PRO A 157 6.44 33.70 10.84
C PRO A 157 7.56 34.18 9.92
N ALA A 158 7.73 35.50 9.81
CA ALA A 158 8.91 36.08 9.18
C ALA A 158 10.16 35.82 10.04
N ALA A 159 11.34 36.10 9.48
CA ALA A 159 12.56 36.17 10.28
C ALA A 159 12.43 37.21 11.39
N ASP A 160 12.97 36.91 12.57
CA ASP A 160 13.06 37.90 13.65
C ASP A 160 14.05 39.03 13.32
N ASP A 161 14.15 40.04 14.19
CA ASP A 161 15.03 41.20 14.00
C ASP A 161 16.53 40.82 13.85
N SER A 162 16.91 39.60 14.25
CA SER A 162 18.25 39.04 14.08
C SER A 162 18.44 38.29 12.76
N GLY A 163 17.41 38.25 11.90
CA GLY A 163 17.40 37.54 10.62
C GLY A 163 17.15 36.03 10.76
N VAL A 164 16.75 35.53 11.94
CA VAL A 164 16.54 34.11 12.18
C VAL A 164 15.06 33.77 12.01
N ALA A 165 14.76 32.88 11.06
CA ALA A 165 13.41 32.36 10.85
C ALA A 165 13.17 31.06 11.64
N THR A 166 12.00 30.95 12.27
CA THR A 166 11.57 29.69 12.87
C THR A 166 11.09 28.70 11.81
N LYS A 167 11.37 27.41 12.02
CA LYS A 167 10.82 26.32 11.19
C LYS A 167 9.37 25.97 11.53
N PHE A 168 8.82 26.58 12.59
CA PHE A 168 7.45 26.34 13.02
C PHE A 168 6.47 27.16 12.20
N LEU A 169 5.41 26.50 11.74
CA LEU A 169 4.19 27.17 11.29
C LEU A 169 3.22 27.35 12.45
N LEU A 170 2.45 28.43 12.45
CA LEU A 170 1.39 28.68 13.43
C LEU A 170 0.04 28.36 12.79
N ARG A 171 -0.76 27.49 13.40
CA ARG A 171 -2.10 27.14 12.92
C ARG A 171 -3.15 27.76 13.82
N LEU A 172 -3.89 28.73 13.28
CA LEU A 172 -4.97 29.41 13.99
C LEU A 172 -6.26 28.59 13.83
N ILE A 173 -6.78 28.12 14.97
CA ILE A 173 -7.96 27.27 15.07
C ILE A 173 -9.04 28.05 15.81
N PRO A 174 -10.09 28.50 15.12
CA PRO A 174 -11.22 29.14 15.80
C PRO A 174 -11.95 28.14 16.71
N THR A 175 -12.19 28.53 17.96
CA THR A 175 -12.89 27.72 18.98
C THR A 175 -13.98 28.55 19.66
N ILE A 176 -14.89 27.88 20.37
CA ILE A 176 -15.93 28.53 21.20
C ILE A 176 -15.91 27.96 22.62
N SER A 177 -16.48 28.70 23.58
CA SER A 177 -16.57 28.24 24.99
C SER A 177 -17.57 27.10 25.13
N THR A 178 -17.38 26.23 26.13
CA THR A 178 -18.35 25.19 26.49
C THR A 178 -19.68 25.72 26.99
N GLU A 179 -19.75 26.99 27.38
CA GLU A 179 -20.99 27.70 27.77
C GLU A 179 -21.65 28.45 26.60
N HIS A 180 -21.10 28.32 25.38
CA HIS A 180 -21.57 29.07 24.24
C HIS A 180 -22.96 28.59 23.77
N PHE A 181 -23.09 27.29 23.54
CA PHE A 181 -24.35 26.61 23.21
C PHE A 181 -24.66 25.55 24.26
N ASP A 182 -25.95 25.31 24.52
CA ASP A 182 -26.37 24.22 25.40
C ASP A 182 -26.13 22.86 24.74
N PHE A 183 -25.41 21.96 25.42
CA PHE A 183 -25.12 20.60 24.95
C PHE A 183 -26.38 19.78 24.63
N THR A 184 -27.53 20.06 25.27
CA THR A 184 -28.78 19.37 24.94
C THR A 184 -29.20 19.60 23.48
N LYS A 185 -28.73 20.68 22.84
CA LYS A 185 -28.98 20.98 21.42
C LYS A 185 -28.28 20.01 20.47
N PHE A 186 -27.22 19.34 20.92
CA PHE A 186 -26.40 18.44 20.10
C PHE A 186 -26.67 16.95 20.35
N GLY A 187 -27.82 16.60 20.95
CA GLY A 187 -28.22 15.20 21.14
C GLY A 187 -28.25 14.43 19.83
N LEU A 188 -27.86 13.15 19.87
CA LEU A 188 -27.61 12.31 18.69
C LEU A 188 -28.84 12.10 17.78
N GLU A 189 -30.05 12.22 18.32
CA GLU A 189 -31.31 12.08 17.58
C GLU A 189 -31.82 13.40 17.01
N ARG A 190 -31.16 14.53 17.29
CA ARG A 190 -31.60 15.84 16.82
C ARG A 190 -31.18 16.11 15.39
N ASN A 191 -32.08 16.75 14.66
CA ASN A 191 -31.78 17.39 13.39
C ASN A 191 -31.45 18.87 13.61
N ASN A 192 -30.20 19.24 13.33
CA ASN A 192 -29.71 20.61 13.38
C ASN A 192 -29.42 21.20 11.99
N VAL A 193 -29.62 20.43 10.91
CA VAL A 193 -29.55 20.88 9.52
C VAL A 193 -30.91 20.67 8.86
N ARG A 194 -31.74 21.70 8.94
CA ARG A 194 -33.14 21.72 8.52
C ARG A 194 -33.24 22.22 7.08
N ASP A 195 -33.60 21.33 6.16
CA ASP A 195 -33.92 21.67 4.77
C ASP A 195 -35.40 22.09 4.64
N ALA A 196 -35.75 22.91 3.66
CA ALA A 196 -37.14 23.27 3.37
C ALA A 196 -38.02 22.03 3.10
N LYS A 197 -37.44 20.97 2.51
CA LYS A 197 -38.11 19.68 2.26
C LYS A 197 -38.27 18.81 3.51
N SER A 198 -37.48 19.03 4.56
CA SER A 198 -37.62 18.26 5.81
C SER A 198 -38.84 18.69 6.63
N ARG A 199 -39.63 19.66 6.15
CA ARG A 199 -40.91 20.06 6.75
C ARG A 199 -42.07 19.13 6.41
N GLU A 200 -41.94 18.30 5.36
CA GLU A 200 -43.00 17.38 4.90
C GLU A 200 -42.71 15.89 5.20
N GLY A 201 -41.54 15.56 5.80
CA GLY A 201 -41.14 14.20 6.15
C GLY A 201 -40.47 14.08 7.53
N LEU A 202 -40.14 12.85 7.95
CA LEU A 202 -39.37 12.57 9.17
C LEU A 202 -37.96 13.18 9.06
N ALA A 203 -37.66 14.19 9.89
CA ALA A 203 -36.35 14.83 9.92
C ALA A 203 -35.29 13.83 10.44
N LEU A 204 -34.31 13.50 9.59
CA LEU A 204 -33.22 12.59 9.95
C LEU A 204 -32.25 13.27 10.94
N PRO A 205 -31.72 12.56 11.94
CA PRO A 205 -30.72 13.10 12.85
C PRO A 205 -29.45 13.58 12.13
N THR A 206 -28.75 14.55 12.73
CA THR A 206 -27.50 15.10 12.19
C THR A 206 -26.34 15.03 13.21
N PRO A 207 -25.89 13.81 13.57
CA PRO A 207 -24.87 13.60 14.59
C PRO A 207 -23.45 14.01 14.15
N HIS A 208 -23.09 13.86 12.87
CA HIS A 208 -21.76 14.26 12.36
C HIS A 208 -21.62 15.79 12.36
N TYR A 209 -22.65 16.51 11.90
CA TYR A 209 -22.72 17.96 11.97
C TYR A 209 -22.64 18.46 13.41
N SER A 210 -23.44 17.89 14.32
CA SER A 210 -23.46 18.31 15.72
C SER A 210 -22.10 18.08 16.41
N SER A 211 -21.47 16.93 16.13
CA SER A 211 -20.13 16.61 16.63
C SER A 211 -19.08 17.60 16.16
N SER A 212 -19.19 18.15 14.94
CA SER A 212 -18.24 19.12 14.41
C SER A 212 -18.19 20.44 15.20
N ILE A 213 -19.33 20.86 15.79
CA ILE A 213 -19.45 22.06 16.64
C ILE A 213 -18.97 21.73 18.05
N VAL A 214 -19.40 20.59 18.60
CA VAL A 214 -18.99 20.13 19.93
C VAL A 214 -17.48 19.91 20.01
N GLU A 215 -16.86 19.45 18.92
CA GLU A 215 -15.39 19.37 18.78
C GLU A 215 -14.75 20.73 19.06
N ASP A 216 -15.22 21.83 18.45
CA ASP A 216 -14.66 23.17 18.68
C ASP A 216 -14.97 23.76 20.07
N MET A 217 -15.99 23.24 20.77
CA MET A 217 -16.29 23.60 22.15
C MET A 217 -15.33 22.92 23.14
N LEU A 218 -14.88 21.70 22.85
CA LEU A 218 -14.12 20.85 23.78
C LEU A 218 -12.61 20.80 23.51
N ILE A 219 -12.12 21.38 22.40
CA ILE A 219 -10.70 21.38 22.01
C ILE A 219 -9.76 21.78 23.17
N GLN A 220 -10.12 22.79 23.97
CA GLN A 220 -9.29 23.22 25.10
C GLN A 220 -9.26 22.17 26.21
N GLU A 221 -10.42 21.64 26.62
CA GLU A 221 -10.50 20.58 27.64
C GLU A 221 -9.72 19.32 27.23
N HIS A 222 -9.76 18.95 25.94
CA HIS A 222 -8.98 17.82 25.43
C HIS A 222 -7.47 18.07 25.45
N SER A 223 -7.04 19.31 25.18
CA SER A 223 -5.63 19.71 25.27
C SER A 223 -5.15 19.65 26.73
N ASP A 224 -5.90 20.23 27.67
CA ASP A 224 -5.59 20.24 29.09
C ASP A 224 -5.54 18.80 29.66
N TRP A 225 -6.49 17.95 29.24
CA TRP A 225 -6.51 16.54 29.60
C TRP A 225 -5.25 15.81 29.13
N LEU A 226 -4.84 15.97 27.86
CA LEU A 226 -3.60 15.35 27.36
C LEU A 226 -2.36 15.87 28.09
N GLU A 227 -2.28 17.19 28.32
CA GLU A 227 -1.16 17.81 29.04
C GLU A 227 -1.01 17.26 30.46
N SER A 228 -2.12 17.13 31.19
CA SER A 228 -2.13 16.60 32.57
C SER A 228 -1.57 15.17 32.70
N HIS A 229 -1.62 14.38 31.62
CA HIS A 229 -1.07 13.01 31.57
C HIS A 229 0.36 13.00 31.02
N LEU A 230 0.66 13.78 29.98
CA LEU A 230 1.94 13.72 29.26
C LEU A 230 3.06 14.51 29.94
N SER A 231 2.73 15.56 30.70
CA SER A 231 3.69 16.31 31.52
C SER A 231 4.44 15.42 32.53
N LYS A 232 3.83 14.32 32.95
CA LYS A 232 4.36 13.40 33.98
C LYS A 232 5.25 12.29 33.42
N SER A 233 5.21 12.02 32.11
CA SER A 233 5.89 10.85 31.53
C SER A 233 6.61 11.19 30.21
N PRO A 234 7.95 11.34 30.22
CA PRO A 234 8.73 11.51 28.99
C PRO A 234 8.67 10.28 28.07
N THR A 235 8.71 9.06 28.65
CA THR A 235 8.65 7.82 27.87
C THR A 235 7.34 7.66 27.12
N LEU A 236 6.22 8.14 27.69
CA LEU A 236 4.92 8.14 27.01
C LEU A 236 4.90 9.10 25.82
N ARG A 237 5.56 10.27 25.94
CA ARG A 237 5.73 11.22 24.82
C ARG A 237 6.58 10.62 23.69
N ASP A 238 7.55 9.80 24.04
CA ASP A 238 8.36 9.06 23.06
C ASP A 238 7.57 8.00 22.32
N ALA A 239 6.75 7.22 23.04
CA ALA A 239 5.85 6.25 22.44
C ALA A 239 4.86 6.92 21.46
N ILE A 240 4.33 8.09 21.83
CA ILE A 240 3.49 8.92 20.96
C ILE A 240 4.25 9.38 19.72
N SER A 241 5.51 9.80 19.87
CA SER A 241 6.34 10.24 18.75
C SER A 241 6.57 9.09 17.76
N LEU A 242 6.89 7.89 18.25
CA LEU A 242 6.99 6.67 17.42
C LEU A 242 5.66 6.36 16.70
N ALA A 243 4.54 6.45 17.41
CA ALA A 243 3.22 6.21 16.82
C ALA A 243 2.86 7.24 15.73
N LYS A 244 3.22 8.52 15.91
CA LYS A 244 3.03 9.57 14.90
C LYS A 244 3.91 9.35 13.67
N VAL A 245 5.17 8.91 13.85
CA VAL A 245 6.03 8.51 12.72
C VAL A 245 5.39 7.35 11.97
N TRP A 246 4.96 6.30 12.69
CA TRP A 246 4.32 5.13 12.08
C TRP A 246 3.05 5.47 11.29
N LEU A 247 2.17 6.32 11.82
CA LEU A 247 0.95 6.76 11.12
C LEU A 247 1.26 7.45 9.78
N ARG A 248 2.32 8.28 9.74
CA ARG A 248 2.79 8.91 8.49
C ARG A 248 3.36 7.89 7.52
N GLN A 249 4.14 6.95 8.02
CA GLN A 249 4.69 5.88 7.18
C GLN A 249 3.59 4.99 6.60
N ARG A 250 2.42 4.91 7.23
CA ARG A 250 1.26 4.14 6.73
C ARG A 250 0.27 5.00 5.95
N SER A 251 0.55 6.30 5.82
CA SER A 251 -0.26 7.32 5.15
C SER A 251 -1.69 7.41 5.68
N VAL A 252 -1.88 7.26 7.00
CA VAL A 252 -3.21 7.27 7.66
C VAL A 252 -3.55 8.63 8.28
N ASP A 253 -2.54 9.42 8.66
CA ASP A 253 -2.72 10.67 9.42
C ASP A 253 -3.28 11.86 8.61
N GLY A 254 -3.32 11.74 7.29
CA GLY A 254 -3.81 12.77 6.35
C GLY A 254 -5.17 12.50 5.72
N HIS A 255 -5.91 11.48 6.19
CA HIS A 255 -7.26 11.20 5.69
C HIS A 255 -8.31 11.76 6.66
N ARG A 256 -9.43 12.28 6.13
CA ARG A 256 -10.54 12.80 6.96
C ARG A 256 -11.15 11.73 7.88
N ASP A 257 -11.22 10.50 7.38
CA ASP A 257 -11.71 9.34 8.12
C ASP A 257 -10.57 8.53 8.73
N GLY A 258 -9.35 9.07 8.80
CA GLY A 258 -8.15 8.42 9.33
C GLY A 258 -7.89 8.73 10.81
N LEU A 259 -7.08 7.87 11.45
CA LEU A 259 -6.62 8.11 12.82
C LEU A 259 -5.46 9.11 12.80
N ASN A 260 -5.72 10.35 13.21
CA ASN A 260 -4.70 11.40 13.28
C ASN A 260 -3.83 11.30 14.55
N GLY A 261 -2.79 12.13 14.62
CA GLY A 261 -1.86 12.15 15.75
C GLY A 261 -2.51 12.47 17.10
N PHE A 262 -3.56 13.31 17.15
CA PHE A 262 -4.29 13.59 18.39
C PHE A 262 -5.06 12.36 18.87
N LEU A 263 -5.80 11.69 17.98
CA LEU A 263 -6.56 10.48 18.32
C LEU A 263 -5.63 9.35 18.79
N MET A 264 -4.46 9.21 18.16
CA MET A 264 -3.45 8.25 18.60
C MET A 264 -2.85 8.60 19.96
N SER A 265 -2.55 9.87 20.22
CA SER A 265 -2.10 10.31 21.55
C SER A 265 -3.15 10.01 22.62
N ALA A 266 -4.42 10.31 22.34
CA ALA A 266 -5.51 10.05 23.27
C ALA A 266 -5.73 8.54 23.52
N LEU A 267 -5.56 7.71 22.50
CA LEU A 267 -5.57 6.25 22.63
C LEU A 267 -4.44 5.73 23.54
N ILE A 268 -3.21 6.19 23.31
CA ILE A 268 -2.04 5.81 24.11
C ILE A 268 -2.21 6.23 25.56
N VAL A 269 -2.68 7.47 25.80
CA VAL A 269 -2.99 7.94 27.15
C VAL A 269 -4.07 7.06 27.78
N HIS A 270 -5.18 6.78 27.07
CA HIS A 270 -6.22 5.88 27.57
C HIS A 270 -5.65 4.51 28.00
N LEU A 271 -4.78 3.89 27.20
CA LEU A 271 -4.15 2.60 27.50
C LEU A 271 -3.26 2.63 28.77
N SER A 272 -2.76 3.80 29.15
CA SER A 272 -2.01 3.99 30.41
C SER A 272 -2.91 4.19 31.64
N THR A 273 -4.19 4.49 31.44
CA THR A 273 -5.14 4.76 32.53
C THR A 273 -5.82 3.49 33.07
N PRO A 274 -6.39 3.51 34.30
CA PRO A 274 -7.24 2.44 34.82
C PRO A 274 -8.42 2.07 33.90
N ALA A 275 -9.02 3.06 33.23
CA ALA A 275 -10.09 2.80 32.25
C ALA A 275 -9.61 1.97 31.06
N GLY A 276 -8.36 2.16 30.63
CA GLY A 276 -7.69 1.33 29.63
C GLY A 276 -7.07 0.04 30.18
N LYS A 277 -7.35 -0.31 31.44
CA LYS A 277 -6.80 -1.46 32.18
C LYS A 277 -5.29 -1.38 32.40
N GLN A 278 -4.68 -0.19 32.40
CA GLN A 278 -3.25 0.04 32.61
C GLN A 278 -2.36 -0.90 31.77
N ARG A 279 -2.70 -1.05 30.48
CA ARG A 279 -1.93 -1.88 29.54
C ARG A 279 -0.54 -1.33 29.28
N ILE A 280 -0.42 -0.01 29.31
CA ILE A 280 0.85 0.68 29.25
C ILE A 280 1.26 1.02 30.67
N SER A 281 2.39 0.47 31.12
CA SER A 281 2.96 0.77 32.44
C SER A 281 4.18 1.68 32.32
N GLU A 282 4.50 2.40 33.40
CA GLU A 282 5.63 3.34 33.44
C GLU A 282 7.00 2.65 33.30
N HIS A 283 7.07 1.34 33.54
CA HIS A 283 8.30 0.54 33.40
C HIS A 283 8.59 0.11 31.95
N MET A 284 7.67 0.32 31.02
CA MET A 284 7.88 -0.02 29.61
C MET A 284 8.76 1.01 28.91
N SER A 285 9.62 0.56 28.00
CA SER A 285 10.27 1.42 27.00
C SER A 285 9.26 1.97 25.98
N ALA A 286 9.60 3.08 25.32
CA ALA A 286 8.75 3.67 24.28
C ALA A 286 8.38 2.67 23.15
N LEU A 287 9.32 1.81 22.76
CA LEU A 287 9.08 0.77 21.74
C LEU A 287 8.10 -0.31 22.24
N GLN A 288 8.17 -0.69 23.51
CA GLN A 288 7.21 -1.63 24.11
C GLN A 288 5.81 -1.00 24.20
N MET A 289 5.70 0.26 24.62
CA MET A 289 4.43 0.99 24.64
C MET A 289 3.81 1.09 23.23
N PHE A 290 4.63 1.37 22.22
CA PHE A 290 4.22 1.37 20.82
C PHE A 290 3.70 -0.01 20.39
N ARG A 291 4.42 -1.10 20.69
CA ARG A 291 3.98 -2.48 20.39
C ARG A 291 2.65 -2.83 21.06
N VAL A 292 2.47 -2.49 22.34
CA VAL A 292 1.21 -2.69 23.08
C VAL A 292 0.06 -1.91 22.43
N THR A 293 0.33 -0.69 21.95
CA THR A 293 -0.66 0.11 21.24
C THR A 293 -1.12 -0.55 19.94
N LEU A 294 -0.18 -1.07 19.15
CA LEU A 294 -0.51 -1.81 17.92
C LEU A 294 -1.30 -3.08 18.19
N ASP A 295 -0.94 -3.84 19.24
CA ASP A 295 -1.68 -5.05 19.63
C ASP A 295 -3.11 -4.72 20.08
N ALA A 296 -3.27 -3.61 20.81
CA ALA A 296 -4.58 -3.12 21.23
C ALA A 296 -5.47 -2.73 20.03
N ILE A 297 -4.89 -2.13 18.99
CA ILE A 297 -5.59 -1.78 17.75
C ILE A 297 -5.94 -3.06 16.95
N GLY A 298 -4.94 -3.89 16.65
CA GLY A 298 -5.07 -5.02 15.72
C GLY A 298 -5.75 -6.25 16.33
N THR A 299 -5.21 -6.76 17.44
CA THR A 299 -5.63 -8.05 18.02
C THR A 299 -6.83 -7.89 18.95
N MET A 300 -6.82 -6.84 19.78
CA MET A 300 -7.84 -6.67 20.82
C MET A 300 -9.14 -6.04 20.31
N ASP A 301 -9.04 -5.31 19.20
CA ASP A 301 -10.12 -4.55 18.57
C ASP A 301 -10.85 -3.60 19.54
N ILE A 302 -10.08 -2.79 20.29
CA ILE A 302 -10.66 -1.87 21.27
C ILE A 302 -11.51 -0.78 20.61
N LEU A 303 -11.14 -0.33 19.41
CA LEU A 303 -11.88 0.70 18.68
C LEU A 303 -13.18 0.13 18.09
N GLY A 304 -13.18 -1.09 17.55
CA GLY A 304 -14.39 -1.72 17.02
C GLY A 304 -15.40 -2.11 18.10
N ARG A 305 -14.93 -2.42 19.32
CA ARG A 305 -15.80 -2.67 20.47
C ARG A 305 -16.39 -1.40 21.07
N GLY A 306 -15.91 -0.23 20.67
CA GLY A 306 -16.23 1.05 21.28
C GLY A 306 -15.41 1.28 22.56
N LEU A 307 -14.75 2.43 22.63
CA LEU A 307 -13.87 2.84 23.71
C LEU A 307 -14.48 4.02 24.47
N VAL A 308 -14.34 4.04 25.79
CA VAL A 308 -14.75 5.16 26.64
C VAL A 308 -13.55 5.60 27.46
N MET A 309 -13.13 6.85 27.30
CA MET A 309 -12.01 7.41 28.07
C MET A 309 -12.37 7.60 29.53
N GLN A 310 -11.34 7.64 30.39
CA GLN A 310 -11.54 7.90 31.81
C GLN A 310 -12.19 9.27 31.98
N ARG A 311 -13.39 9.30 32.59
CA ARG A 311 -14.12 10.53 32.85
C ARG A 311 -13.47 11.34 33.97
N LEU A 312 -13.57 12.66 33.87
CA LEU A 312 -13.21 13.59 34.95
C LEU A 312 -14.26 13.60 36.08
N VAL A 313 -15.50 13.15 35.79
CA VAL A 313 -16.63 13.11 36.73
C VAL A 313 -17.40 11.79 36.58
N GLU A 314 -17.69 11.10 37.69
CA GLU A 314 -18.46 9.85 37.71
C GLU A 314 -19.95 10.12 37.43
N ASN A 315 -20.43 9.80 36.23
CA ASN A 315 -21.85 9.72 35.89
C ASN A 315 -22.12 8.41 35.12
N SER A 316 -23.33 7.87 35.21
CA SER A 316 -23.73 6.57 34.63
C SER A 316 -23.50 6.50 33.11
N VAL A 317 -22.90 5.39 32.64
CA VAL A 317 -22.20 5.29 31.34
C VAL A 317 -22.95 4.46 30.27
N SER A 318 -23.90 3.61 30.65
CA SER A 318 -24.30 2.49 29.78
C SER A 318 -25.30 2.82 28.66
N SER A 319 -26.11 3.88 28.79
CA SER A 319 -27.11 4.28 27.77
C SER A 319 -26.47 4.98 26.57
N ASP A 320 -25.53 5.88 26.81
CA ASP A 320 -25.07 6.86 25.80
C ASP A 320 -24.15 6.22 24.76
N VAL A 321 -23.32 5.25 25.17
CA VAL A 321 -22.43 4.51 24.26
C VAL A 321 -23.22 3.67 23.26
N LYS A 322 -24.33 3.08 23.68
CA LYS A 322 -25.20 2.31 22.78
C LYS A 322 -25.81 3.20 21.70
N GLN A 323 -26.22 4.41 22.07
CA GLN A 323 -26.76 5.40 21.13
C GLN A 323 -25.69 5.96 20.20
N MET A 324 -24.45 6.16 20.67
CA MET A 324 -23.33 6.52 19.79
C MET A 324 -23.03 5.42 18.77
N LYS A 325 -23.10 4.15 19.17
CA LYS A 325 -22.89 3.00 18.25
C LYS A 325 -23.97 2.84 17.19
N SER A 326 -25.19 3.35 17.41
CA SER A 326 -26.21 3.38 16.36
C SER A 326 -26.03 4.54 15.37
N SER A 327 -25.32 5.59 15.79
CA SER A 327 -25.11 6.81 14.99
C SER A 327 -23.77 6.82 14.24
N PHE A 328 -22.75 6.14 14.74
CA PHE A 328 -21.39 6.14 14.20
C PHE A 328 -20.84 4.73 14.01
N GLU A 329 -19.96 4.58 13.01
CA GLU A 329 -19.32 3.28 12.70
C GLU A 329 -18.23 2.90 13.71
N VAL A 330 -17.53 3.90 14.27
CA VAL A 330 -16.50 3.71 15.30
C VAL A 330 -16.71 4.71 16.43
N VAL A 331 -16.60 4.24 17.67
CA VAL A 331 -16.91 5.03 18.87
C VAL A 331 -15.71 5.09 19.80
N MET A 332 -15.19 6.29 20.00
CA MET A 332 -14.21 6.64 21.02
C MET A 332 -14.73 7.84 21.80
N VAL A 333 -15.36 7.58 22.95
CA VAL A 333 -15.99 8.60 23.77
C VAL A 333 -14.92 9.36 24.55
N ASP A 334 -14.97 10.68 24.45
CA ASP A 334 -14.04 11.60 25.11
C ASP A 334 -14.20 11.61 26.65
N PRO A 335 -13.27 12.23 27.39
CA PRO A 335 -13.33 12.32 28.86
C PRO A 335 -14.56 13.05 29.41
N SER A 336 -15.18 13.96 28.64
CA SER A 336 -16.43 14.62 29.05
C SER A 336 -17.65 13.69 28.93
N GLY A 337 -17.56 12.64 28.11
CA GLY A 337 -18.68 11.76 27.80
C GLY A 337 -19.64 12.32 26.76
N ARG A 338 -19.34 13.48 26.14
CA ARG A 338 -20.27 14.23 25.28
C ARG A 338 -19.94 14.14 23.79
N LEU A 339 -18.70 13.77 23.44
CA LEU A 339 -18.23 13.71 22.07
C LEU A 339 -17.69 12.33 21.72
N ASN A 340 -18.06 11.84 20.54
CA ASN A 340 -17.34 10.76 19.89
C ASN A 340 -16.14 11.35 19.14
N LEU A 341 -14.92 11.16 19.66
CA LEU A 341 -13.68 11.64 19.04
C LEU A 341 -13.45 11.04 17.65
N THR A 342 -13.98 9.83 17.40
CA THR A 342 -13.89 9.14 16.11
C THR A 342 -15.14 9.34 15.25
N HIS A 343 -15.90 10.44 15.44
CA HIS A 343 -17.13 10.67 14.67
C HIS A 343 -16.91 10.73 13.15
N ARG A 344 -15.68 10.90 12.65
CA ARG A 344 -15.34 10.88 11.22
C ARG A 344 -14.79 9.53 10.74
N LEU A 345 -14.34 8.68 11.67
CA LEU A 345 -13.64 7.44 11.35
C LEU A 345 -14.63 6.41 10.79
N THR A 346 -14.35 5.90 9.59
CA THR A 346 -15.16 4.85 8.96
C THR A 346 -14.70 3.48 9.42
N LYS A 347 -15.56 2.48 9.25
CA LYS A 347 -15.26 1.07 9.51
C LYS A 347 -14.14 0.58 8.60
N SER A 348 -14.12 1.00 7.33
CA SER A 348 -13.06 0.61 6.40
C SER A 348 -11.71 1.23 6.77
N ALA A 349 -11.67 2.48 7.24
CA ALA A 349 -10.44 3.09 7.77
C ALA A 349 -9.91 2.34 8.99
N LEU A 350 -10.82 1.91 9.88
CA LEU A 350 -10.45 1.08 11.02
C LEU A 350 -9.93 -0.31 10.57
N GLU A 351 -10.54 -0.93 9.57
CA GLU A 351 -10.07 -2.20 9.00
C GLU A 351 -8.68 -2.06 8.35
N GLU A 352 -8.41 -0.96 7.64
CA GLU A 352 -7.07 -0.63 7.12
C GLU A 352 -6.06 -0.43 8.26
N LEU A 353 -6.40 0.33 9.30
CA LEU A 353 -5.53 0.57 10.44
C LEU A 353 -5.20 -0.73 11.19
N LYS A 354 -6.18 -1.61 11.39
CA LYS A 354 -5.98 -2.94 11.98
C LYS A 354 -5.04 -3.78 11.14
N TYR A 355 -5.26 -3.81 9.83
CA TYR A 355 -4.40 -4.53 8.90
C TYR A 355 -2.94 -4.04 9.01
N ASP A 356 -2.73 -2.72 8.93
CA ASP A 356 -1.40 -2.12 9.04
C ASP A 356 -0.74 -2.41 10.40
N ALA A 357 -1.51 -2.40 11.50
CA ALA A 357 -1.01 -2.74 12.84
C ALA A 357 -0.55 -4.21 12.91
N LEU A 358 -1.36 -5.15 12.40
CA LEU A 358 -1.03 -6.58 12.38
C LEU A 358 0.20 -6.88 11.51
N ARG A 359 0.30 -6.27 10.32
CA ARG A 359 1.49 -6.39 9.46
C ARG A 359 2.74 -5.82 10.13
N THR A 360 2.59 -4.71 10.84
CA THR A 360 3.70 -4.10 11.59
C THR A 360 4.17 -5.02 12.71
N LEU A 361 3.24 -5.61 13.48
CA LEU A 361 3.58 -6.58 14.54
C LEU A 361 4.27 -7.84 14.00
N GLU A 362 3.89 -8.31 12.82
CA GLU A 362 4.54 -9.44 12.15
C GLU A 362 5.96 -9.08 11.67
N ALA A 363 6.14 -7.92 11.04
CA ALA A 363 7.45 -7.41 10.65
C ALA A 363 8.39 -7.27 11.85
N MET A 364 7.87 -6.87 13.01
CA MET A 364 8.64 -6.75 14.25
C MET A 364 9.08 -8.09 14.85
N LYS A 365 8.41 -9.20 14.53
CA LYS A 365 8.76 -10.55 14.99
C LYS A 365 9.80 -11.23 14.11
N GLY A 366 9.75 -10.98 12.80
CA GLY A 366 10.49 -11.75 11.79
C GLY A 366 11.87 -11.21 11.39
N LEU A 367 12.27 -10.01 11.84
CA LEU A 367 13.48 -9.33 11.37
C LEU A 367 14.49 -9.09 12.51
N LYS A 368 15.79 -9.29 12.22
CA LYS A 368 16.88 -9.20 13.22
C LYS A 368 16.99 -7.82 13.90
N ASP A 369 16.66 -6.74 13.19
CA ASP A 369 16.62 -5.38 13.73
C ASP A 369 15.24 -4.99 14.30
N GLY A 370 14.34 -5.97 14.51
CA GLY A 370 12.97 -5.74 14.92
C GLY A 370 12.11 -5.07 13.83
N GLY A 371 12.53 -5.15 12.57
CA GLY A 371 11.83 -4.62 11.41
C GLY A 371 11.87 -3.10 11.30
N PHE A 372 12.87 -2.46 11.91
CA PHE A 372 12.93 -1.02 12.09
C PHE A 372 12.74 -0.26 10.76
N ASP A 373 13.46 -0.65 9.71
CA ASP A 373 13.39 0.03 8.41
C ASP A 373 12.00 -0.12 7.77
N ALA A 374 11.40 -1.29 7.88
CA ALA A 374 10.04 -1.54 7.41
C ALA A 374 8.99 -0.72 8.19
N VAL A 375 9.18 -0.55 9.51
CA VAL A 375 8.22 0.14 10.39
C VAL A 375 8.34 1.67 10.31
N PHE A 376 9.55 2.21 10.38
CA PHE A 376 9.78 3.64 10.60
C PHE A 376 10.44 4.37 9.42
N MET A 377 11.14 3.67 8.54
CA MET A 377 11.87 4.28 7.41
C MET A 377 11.12 4.17 6.07
N THR A 378 10.30 3.13 5.91
CA THR A 378 9.63 2.85 4.64
C THR A 378 8.20 3.38 4.60
N ARG A 379 7.94 4.32 3.69
CA ARG A 379 6.59 4.86 3.46
C ARG A 379 5.73 3.95 2.58
N VAL A 380 4.68 3.40 3.16
CA VAL A 380 3.61 2.66 2.47
C VAL A 380 2.53 3.65 2.02
N GLY A 381 2.72 4.18 0.81
CA GLY A 381 1.72 5.03 0.15
C GLY A 381 0.58 4.22 -0.49
N PHE A 382 -0.54 4.88 -0.74
CA PHE A 382 -1.76 4.31 -1.33
C PHE A 382 -1.48 3.40 -2.54
N SER A 383 -0.71 3.90 -3.52
CA SER A 383 -0.47 3.18 -4.79
C SER A 383 0.32 1.88 -4.69
N ALA A 384 1.08 1.67 -3.62
CA ALA A 384 1.81 0.41 -3.42
C ALA A 384 1.15 -0.49 -2.38
N LYS A 385 0.17 0.02 -1.64
CA LYS A 385 -0.58 -0.77 -0.64
C LYS A 385 -1.58 -1.71 -1.33
N PHE A 386 -2.36 -1.17 -2.27
CA PHE A 386 -3.46 -1.89 -2.92
C PHE A 386 -3.03 -2.62 -4.19
N ASP A 387 -3.75 -3.68 -4.55
CA ASP A 387 -3.51 -4.49 -5.74
C ASP A 387 -4.19 -3.90 -6.98
N TYR A 388 -5.39 -3.35 -6.80
CA TYR A 388 -6.13 -2.64 -7.84
C TYR A 388 -6.43 -1.22 -7.39
N HIS A 389 -6.29 -0.28 -8.32
CA HIS A 389 -6.54 1.13 -8.11
C HIS A 389 -7.64 1.58 -9.03
N ILE A 390 -8.63 2.29 -8.50
CA ILE A 390 -9.75 2.80 -9.28
C ILE A 390 -9.75 4.31 -9.12
N ARG A 391 -9.86 5.03 -10.23
CA ARG A 391 -10.11 6.47 -10.23
C ARG A 391 -11.48 6.72 -10.82
N PHE A 392 -12.34 7.35 -10.05
CA PHE A 392 -13.62 7.82 -10.52
C PHE A 392 -13.47 9.29 -10.93
N GLU A 393 -13.70 9.55 -12.21
CA GLU A 393 -14.02 10.89 -12.66
C GLU A 393 -15.40 11.23 -12.09
N VAL A 394 -15.48 12.32 -11.34
CA VAL A 394 -16.75 12.73 -10.74
C VAL A 394 -17.59 13.33 -11.87
N PRO A 395 -18.69 12.69 -12.30
CA PRO A 395 -19.57 13.31 -13.30
C PRO A 395 -20.11 14.63 -12.72
N ASP A 396 -20.40 15.59 -13.58
CA ASP A 396 -20.92 16.89 -13.16
C ASP A 396 -22.22 16.67 -12.36
N ARG A 397 -22.13 16.75 -11.03
CA ARG A 397 -23.23 16.44 -10.11
C ARG A 397 -24.11 17.66 -10.01
N THR A 398 -24.81 17.99 -11.09
CA THR A 398 -25.92 18.96 -11.08
C THR A 398 -27.13 18.34 -10.38
N THR A 399 -26.94 17.81 -9.17
CA THR A 399 -28.01 17.37 -8.29
C THR A 399 -28.55 18.57 -7.52
N LYS A 400 -29.87 18.75 -7.49
CA LYS A 400 -30.56 19.80 -6.72
C LYS A 400 -30.43 19.67 -5.19
N SER A 401 -29.63 18.72 -4.69
CA SER A 401 -29.44 18.51 -3.24
C SER A 401 -28.37 19.46 -2.69
N PRO A 402 -28.55 19.97 -1.46
CA PRO A 402 -27.54 20.78 -0.78
C PRO A 402 -26.18 20.07 -0.73
N LEU A 403 -25.10 20.86 -0.75
CA LEU A 403 -23.73 20.35 -0.69
C LEU A 403 -23.40 19.79 0.70
N CYS A 404 -23.99 20.36 1.74
CA CYS A 404 -23.74 20.01 3.13
C CYS A 404 -25.07 19.72 3.86
N LEU A 405 -25.21 18.51 4.39
CA LEU A 405 -26.32 18.09 5.27
C LEU A 405 -25.76 17.66 6.63
N ASP A 406 -25.93 16.40 7.06
CA ASP A 406 -25.16 15.89 8.19
C ASP A 406 -23.67 15.70 7.85
N MET A 407 -23.41 15.35 6.59
CA MET A 407 -22.10 15.26 5.97
C MET A 407 -22.13 15.96 4.61
N GLU A 408 -20.96 16.21 4.05
CA GLU A 408 -20.81 16.74 2.71
C GLU A 408 -21.20 15.70 1.65
N ARG A 409 -21.79 16.17 0.55
CA ARG A 409 -22.34 15.34 -0.52
C ARG A 409 -21.32 14.36 -1.09
N TRP A 410 -20.07 14.78 -1.27
CA TRP A 410 -19.02 13.90 -1.77
C TRP A 410 -18.63 12.80 -0.79
N ARG A 411 -18.78 13.02 0.52
CA ARG A 411 -18.52 12.01 1.56
C ARG A 411 -19.64 10.99 1.65
N VAL A 412 -20.89 11.42 1.45
CA VAL A 412 -22.02 10.49 1.28
C VAL A 412 -21.79 9.61 0.04
N PHE A 413 -21.31 10.20 -1.05
CA PHE A 413 -20.98 9.44 -2.26
C PHE A 413 -19.83 8.47 -2.06
N GLU A 414 -18.74 8.88 -1.42
CA GLU A 414 -17.61 8.03 -1.03
C GLU A 414 -18.07 6.78 -0.27
N ARG A 415 -18.89 6.95 0.78
CA ARG A 415 -19.48 5.82 1.54
C ARG A 415 -20.38 4.94 0.67
N LYS A 416 -21.15 5.53 -0.25
CA LYS A 416 -22.00 4.77 -1.17
C LYS A 416 -21.17 3.90 -2.12
N VAL A 417 -20.12 4.47 -2.73
CA VAL A 417 -19.20 3.75 -3.61
C VAL A 417 -18.53 2.61 -2.84
N GLU A 418 -18.02 2.88 -1.64
CA GLU A 418 -17.38 1.87 -0.80
C GLU A 418 -18.33 0.71 -0.48
N ALA A 419 -19.56 1.02 -0.03
CA ALA A 419 -20.55 0.00 0.30
C ALA A 419 -20.89 -0.90 -0.91
N ILE A 420 -20.99 -0.32 -2.10
CA ILE A 420 -21.24 -1.08 -3.35
C ILE A 420 -20.05 -1.96 -3.69
N LEU A 421 -18.83 -1.40 -3.70
CA LEU A 421 -17.62 -2.16 -4.03
C LEU A 421 -17.35 -3.28 -3.03
N ARG A 422 -17.49 -3.00 -1.73
CA ARG A 422 -17.34 -4.00 -0.67
C ARG A 422 -18.35 -5.14 -0.82
N LYS A 423 -19.61 -4.81 -1.13
CA LYS A 423 -20.65 -5.82 -1.39
C LYS A 423 -20.37 -6.63 -2.66
N ALA A 424 -19.88 -5.98 -3.72
CA ALA A 424 -19.59 -6.62 -5.00
C ALA A 424 -18.39 -7.56 -4.93
N LEU A 425 -17.33 -7.14 -4.25
CA LEU A 425 -16.09 -7.90 -4.16
C LEU A 425 -16.17 -8.96 -3.08
N SER A 426 -16.89 -8.73 -1.98
CA SER A 426 -17.12 -9.72 -0.92
C SER A 426 -15.82 -10.40 -0.49
N GLU A 427 -15.73 -11.73 -0.55
CA GLU A 427 -14.55 -12.54 -0.19
C GLU A 427 -13.33 -12.34 -1.12
N ARG A 428 -13.51 -11.70 -2.28
CA ARG A 428 -12.43 -11.43 -3.23
C ARG A 428 -11.45 -10.39 -2.70
N ALA A 429 -11.91 -9.49 -1.84
CA ALA A 429 -11.11 -8.40 -1.28
C ALA A 429 -11.04 -8.50 0.24
N VAL A 430 -9.85 -8.34 0.79
CA VAL A 430 -9.64 -8.21 2.24
C VAL A 430 -9.92 -6.78 2.69
N LEU A 431 -9.52 -5.79 1.89
CA LEU A 431 -9.80 -4.37 2.14
C LEU A 431 -10.33 -3.69 0.87
N VAL A 432 -11.30 -2.82 1.05
CA VAL A 432 -11.77 -1.86 0.04
C VAL A 432 -11.75 -0.50 0.70
N ARG A 433 -10.92 0.41 0.19
CA ARG A 433 -10.83 1.79 0.68
C ARG A 433 -11.19 2.74 -0.42
N VAL A 434 -12.15 3.61 -0.14
CA VAL A 434 -12.57 4.65 -1.07
C VAL A 434 -12.30 5.98 -0.41
N LEU A 435 -11.50 6.80 -1.06
CA LEU A 435 -10.93 8.01 -0.50
C LEU A 435 -10.96 9.13 -1.53
N GLN A 436 -11.51 10.27 -1.14
CA GLN A 436 -11.24 11.52 -1.85
C GLN A 436 -9.99 12.17 -1.26
N ARG A 437 -9.02 12.50 -2.11
CA ARG A 437 -7.78 13.17 -1.69
C ARG A 437 -8.08 14.51 -1.01
N SER A 438 -7.09 14.98 -0.23
CA SER A 438 -7.07 16.28 0.44
C SER A 438 -7.48 17.45 -0.46
N LEU A 439 -7.81 18.58 0.18
CA LEU A 439 -8.14 19.83 -0.49
C LEU A 439 -7.18 20.12 -1.67
N PRO A 440 -7.68 20.67 -2.79
CA PRO A 440 -6.84 21.08 -3.91
C PRO A 440 -5.67 21.94 -3.43
N SER A 441 -4.49 21.78 -4.05
CA SER A 441 -3.34 22.61 -3.75
C SER A 441 -3.69 24.10 -3.95
N GLY A 442 -3.38 24.93 -2.96
CA GLY A 442 -3.72 26.36 -2.99
C GLY A 442 -5.21 26.66 -2.77
N TRP A 443 -6.01 25.72 -2.29
CA TRP A 443 -7.41 25.98 -1.96
C TRP A 443 -7.54 27.12 -0.97
N ASN A 444 -8.53 27.98 -1.20
CA ASN A 444 -8.92 29.03 -0.28
C ASN A 444 -10.45 29.09 -0.13
N PRO A 445 -10.99 29.63 0.97
CA PRO A 445 -12.43 29.70 1.16
C PRO A 445 -13.16 30.58 0.13
N SER A 446 -12.47 31.53 -0.52
CA SER A 446 -13.10 32.40 -1.52
C SER A 446 -13.53 31.65 -2.78
N VAL A 447 -12.88 30.53 -3.13
CA VAL A 447 -13.26 29.70 -4.29
C VAL A 447 -14.46 28.79 -3.99
N GLY A 448 -14.83 28.60 -2.72
CA GLY A 448 -15.95 27.77 -2.29
C GLY A 448 -15.58 26.29 -2.08
N LEU A 449 -16.61 25.47 -1.82
CA LEU A 449 -16.55 24.03 -1.60
C LEU A 449 -16.87 23.22 -2.87
N GLU A 450 -17.56 23.81 -3.84
CA GLU A 450 -17.86 23.12 -5.13
C GLU A 450 -16.59 22.61 -5.83
N CYS A 451 -15.46 23.32 -5.71
CA CYS A 451 -14.19 22.87 -6.28
C CYS A 451 -13.64 21.60 -5.60
N VAL A 452 -13.96 21.40 -4.31
CA VAL A 452 -13.56 20.21 -3.56
C VAL A 452 -14.31 19.00 -4.10
N GLU A 453 -15.60 19.12 -4.41
CA GLU A 453 -16.40 18.02 -4.95
C GLU A 453 -15.89 17.50 -6.31
N LYS A 454 -15.25 18.36 -7.10
CA LYS A 454 -14.68 18.01 -8.40
C LYS A 454 -13.39 17.20 -8.29
N VAL A 455 -12.82 17.05 -7.09
CA VAL A 455 -11.63 16.23 -6.87
C VAL A 455 -11.98 14.75 -7.14
N PRO A 456 -11.24 14.06 -8.02
CA PRO A 456 -11.47 12.65 -8.32
C PRO A 456 -11.46 11.77 -7.07
N LEU A 457 -12.39 10.82 -7.02
CA LEU A 457 -12.43 9.82 -5.97
C LEU A 457 -11.51 8.66 -6.34
N LEU A 458 -10.75 8.16 -5.37
CA LEU A 458 -9.86 7.01 -5.54
C LEU A 458 -10.39 5.81 -4.76
N ALA A 459 -10.26 4.61 -5.33
CA ALA A 459 -10.47 3.36 -4.63
C ALA A 459 -9.21 2.51 -4.66
N GLY A 460 -8.90 1.86 -3.54
CA GLY A 460 -7.89 0.84 -3.41
C GLY A 460 -8.55 -0.47 -3.03
N ILE A 461 -8.24 -1.53 -3.76
CA ILE A 461 -8.69 -2.89 -3.46
C ILE A 461 -7.47 -3.72 -3.09
N PHE A 462 -7.47 -4.27 -1.90
CA PHE A 462 -6.48 -5.24 -1.43
C PHE A 462 -7.12 -6.62 -1.55
N LEU A 463 -6.56 -7.46 -2.43
CA LEU A 463 -7.16 -8.75 -2.72
C LEU A 463 -6.93 -9.74 -1.59
N ASN A 464 -7.83 -10.72 -1.51
CA ASN A 464 -7.56 -11.97 -0.81
C ASN A 464 -6.57 -12.83 -1.62
N ASN A 465 -6.52 -14.12 -1.36
CA ASN A 465 -5.76 -15.04 -2.21
C ASN A 465 -6.27 -15.03 -3.66
N HIS A 466 -5.36 -15.34 -4.59
CA HIS A 466 -5.60 -15.23 -6.03
C HIS A 466 -6.77 -16.11 -6.53
N GLU A 467 -6.92 -17.31 -5.98
CA GLU A 467 -7.97 -18.26 -6.38
C GLU A 467 -9.38 -17.73 -6.07
N VAL A 468 -9.57 -17.21 -4.86
CA VAL A 468 -10.84 -16.59 -4.45
C VAL A 468 -11.05 -15.28 -5.18
N ALA A 469 -10.00 -14.44 -5.26
CA ALA A 469 -10.09 -13.11 -5.83
C ALA A 469 -10.48 -13.10 -7.31
N LEU A 470 -9.94 -14.04 -8.11
CA LEU A 470 -10.12 -14.09 -9.57
C LEU A 470 -10.97 -15.29 -10.04
N ARG A 471 -11.82 -15.85 -9.17
CA ARG A 471 -12.80 -16.87 -9.58
C ARG A 471 -13.75 -16.32 -10.65
N MET A 472 -14.16 -17.15 -11.60
CA MET A 472 -15.05 -16.74 -12.70
C MET A 472 -16.53 -16.71 -12.32
N ALA A 473 -16.90 -17.04 -11.08
CA ALA A 473 -18.28 -17.06 -10.62
C ALA A 473 -18.38 -16.67 -9.14
N ASP A 474 -19.35 -15.83 -8.80
CA ASP A 474 -19.74 -15.54 -7.41
C ASP A 474 -21.02 -16.31 -7.08
N VAL A 475 -20.87 -17.32 -6.24
CA VAL A 475 -21.97 -18.18 -5.80
C VAL A 475 -22.78 -17.43 -4.73
N GLY A 476 -24.05 -17.24 -5.01
CA GLY A 476 -25.02 -16.60 -4.12
C GLY A 476 -25.85 -17.62 -3.33
N PRO A 477 -27.01 -17.19 -2.80
CA PRO A 477 -27.91 -18.03 -2.02
C PRO A 477 -28.56 -19.12 -2.89
N GLY A 478 -29.06 -20.18 -2.22
CA GLY A 478 -29.82 -21.24 -2.88
C GLY A 478 -31.11 -20.71 -3.48
N ALA A 479 -31.57 -21.30 -4.59
CA ALA A 479 -32.79 -20.89 -5.29
C ALA A 479 -34.04 -20.94 -4.40
N ASP A 480 -34.02 -21.79 -3.37
CA ASP A 480 -35.12 -21.94 -2.40
C ASP A 480 -35.22 -20.77 -1.42
N ASP A 481 -34.11 -20.05 -1.16
CA ASP A 481 -34.12 -18.83 -0.36
C ASP A 481 -34.60 -17.64 -1.21
N LYS A 482 -35.93 -17.56 -1.38
CA LYS A 482 -36.58 -16.55 -2.23
C LYS A 482 -36.22 -15.12 -1.86
N VAL A 483 -35.92 -14.83 -0.58
CA VAL A 483 -35.64 -13.47 -0.09
C VAL A 483 -34.23 -13.06 -0.48
N GLU A 484 -33.23 -13.85 -0.11
CA GLU A 484 -31.83 -13.54 -0.43
C GLU A 484 -31.57 -13.69 -1.94
N ALA A 485 -32.19 -14.66 -2.62
CA ALA A 485 -32.11 -14.78 -4.07
C ALA A 485 -32.66 -13.54 -4.79
N LYS A 486 -33.77 -12.96 -4.32
CA LYS A 486 -34.29 -11.70 -4.86
C LYS A 486 -33.32 -10.54 -4.64
N LYS A 487 -32.70 -10.43 -3.46
CA LYS A 487 -31.68 -9.41 -3.19
C LYS A 487 -30.44 -9.58 -4.08
N PHE A 488 -30.01 -10.81 -4.29
CA PHE A 488 -28.88 -11.15 -5.16
C PHE A 488 -29.17 -10.79 -6.62
N ARG A 489 -30.30 -11.24 -7.17
CA ARG A 489 -30.75 -10.86 -8.53
C ARG A 489 -30.93 -9.36 -8.69
N SER A 490 -31.48 -8.67 -7.69
CA SER A 490 -31.63 -7.21 -7.73
C SER A 490 -30.27 -6.52 -7.82
N PHE A 491 -29.28 -7.01 -7.06
CA PHE A 491 -27.94 -6.44 -7.02
C PHE A 491 -27.16 -6.69 -8.32
N TRP A 492 -27.14 -7.93 -8.82
CA TRP A 492 -26.35 -8.31 -9.99
C TRP A 492 -27.08 -8.08 -11.33
N GLY A 493 -28.41 -8.06 -11.33
CA GLY A 493 -29.20 -7.87 -12.54
C GLY A 493 -28.99 -8.98 -13.56
N GLU A 494 -28.69 -8.59 -14.80
CA GLU A 494 -28.44 -9.49 -15.93
C GLU A 494 -27.24 -10.43 -15.76
N ARG A 495 -26.35 -10.16 -14.79
CA ARG A 495 -25.22 -11.06 -14.48
C ARG A 495 -25.61 -12.26 -13.62
N SER A 496 -26.80 -12.25 -13.01
CA SER A 496 -27.30 -13.33 -12.15
C SER A 496 -27.96 -14.41 -13.00
N GLU A 497 -27.51 -15.65 -12.87
CA GLU A 497 -28.14 -16.83 -13.45
C GLU A 497 -28.20 -18.00 -12.45
N LEU A 498 -29.10 -18.96 -12.67
CA LEU A 498 -29.18 -20.17 -11.85
C LEU A 498 -28.18 -21.20 -12.36
N ARG A 499 -27.25 -21.63 -11.50
CA ARG A 499 -26.34 -22.74 -11.80
C ARG A 499 -26.57 -23.91 -10.84
N ARG A 500 -26.55 -25.11 -11.41
CA ARG A 500 -26.51 -26.37 -10.67
C ARG A 500 -25.05 -26.76 -10.46
N PHE A 501 -24.66 -26.95 -9.19
CA PHE A 501 -23.31 -27.35 -8.82
C PHE A 501 -23.18 -28.86 -8.67
N LYS A 502 -21.94 -29.38 -8.53
CA LYS A 502 -21.65 -30.82 -8.45
C LYS A 502 -22.32 -31.51 -7.27
N ASP A 503 -22.64 -30.76 -6.22
CA ASP A 503 -23.38 -31.19 -5.04
C ASP A 503 -24.90 -31.26 -5.28
N GLY A 504 -25.38 -30.95 -6.49
CA GLY A 504 -26.79 -30.92 -6.86
C GLY A 504 -27.52 -29.64 -6.45
N LYS A 505 -26.88 -28.75 -5.68
CA LYS A 505 -27.49 -27.51 -5.21
C LYS A 505 -27.66 -26.53 -6.37
N ILE A 506 -28.82 -25.87 -6.41
CA ILE A 506 -29.11 -24.81 -7.38
C ILE A 506 -28.99 -23.47 -6.64
N CYS A 507 -28.05 -22.63 -7.08
CA CYS A 507 -27.83 -21.31 -6.49
C CYS A 507 -27.89 -20.21 -7.55
N GLU A 508 -28.33 -19.02 -7.13
CA GLU A 508 -28.09 -17.80 -7.90
C GLU A 508 -26.58 -17.56 -8.00
N THR A 509 -26.08 -17.25 -9.19
CA THR A 509 -24.64 -17.12 -9.46
C THR A 509 -24.37 -15.95 -10.38
N ALA A 510 -23.41 -15.08 -10.03
CA ALA A 510 -22.94 -14.03 -10.92
C ALA A 510 -21.72 -14.50 -11.71
N VAL A 511 -21.74 -14.41 -13.04
CA VAL A 511 -20.75 -15.06 -13.92
C VAL A 511 -19.84 -14.07 -14.65
N TRP A 512 -18.54 -14.39 -14.66
CA TRP A 512 -17.42 -13.58 -15.16
C TRP A 512 -16.49 -14.41 -16.05
N GLU A 513 -17.06 -15.17 -16.98
CA GLU A 513 -16.28 -16.02 -17.89
C GLU A 513 -15.28 -15.20 -18.73
N CYS A 514 -14.05 -15.69 -18.80
CA CYS A 514 -12.94 -15.06 -19.49
C CYS A 514 -11.91 -16.11 -19.92
N GLN A 515 -11.03 -15.73 -20.85
CA GLN A 515 -9.86 -16.54 -21.16
C GLN A 515 -8.89 -16.57 -19.96
N PRO A 516 -8.10 -17.64 -19.76
CA PRO A 516 -7.13 -17.70 -18.66
C PRO A 516 -6.20 -16.48 -18.57
N THR A 517 -5.80 -15.93 -19.72
CA THR A 517 -4.92 -14.75 -19.86
C THR A 517 -5.58 -13.44 -19.43
N GLU A 518 -6.91 -13.42 -19.28
CA GLU A 518 -7.72 -12.25 -18.92
C GLU A 518 -8.28 -12.31 -17.50
N ARG A 519 -7.92 -13.33 -16.71
CA ARG A 519 -8.47 -13.51 -15.34
C ARG A 519 -8.20 -12.31 -14.42
N HIS A 520 -7.10 -11.60 -14.61
CA HIS A 520 -6.79 -10.37 -13.87
C HIS A 520 -7.77 -9.21 -14.19
N LEU A 521 -8.53 -9.28 -15.28
CA LEU A 521 -9.54 -8.27 -15.63
C LEU A 521 -10.89 -8.51 -14.93
N ILE A 522 -11.05 -9.61 -14.17
CA ILE A 522 -12.32 -9.92 -13.50
C ILE A 522 -12.72 -8.81 -12.52
N ILE A 523 -11.75 -8.28 -11.76
CA ILE A 523 -12.01 -7.18 -10.82
C ILE A 523 -12.50 -5.93 -11.57
N GLU A 524 -11.87 -5.58 -12.69
CA GLU A 524 -12.29 -4.48 -13.56
C GLU A 524 -13.71 -4.68 -14.10
N ARG A 525 -14.04 -5.89 -14.59
CA ARG A 525 -15.38 -6.23 -15.08
C ARG A 525 -16.45 -6.09 -13.99
N ILE A 526 -16.17 -6.57 -12.77
CA ILE A 526 -17.07 -6.43 -11.61
C ILE A 526 -17.30 -4.96 -11.29
N VAL A 527 -16.22 -4.18 -11.17
CA VAL A 527 -16.26 -2.76 -10.83
C VAL A 527 -17.09 -1.98 -11.84
N HIS A 528 -16.83 -2.15 -13.14
CA HIS A 528 -17.60 -1.48 -14.19
C HIS A 528 -19.08 -1.84 -14.13
N HIS A 529 -19.40 -3.13 -13.95
CA HIS A 529 -20.79 -3.59 -13.87
C HIS A 529 -21.55 -2.95 -12.71
N VAL A 530 -20.99 -2.98 -11.51
CA VAL A 530 -21.69 -2.46 -10.32
C VAL A 530 -21.73 -0.92 -10.30
N CYS A 531 -20.72 -0.25 -10.85
CA CYS A 531 -20.73 1.21 -10.96
C CYS A 531 -21.76 1.69 -11.99
N LEU A 532 -21.86 1.04 -13.14
CA LEU A 532 -22.89 1.35 -14.13
C LEU A 532 -24.29 1.15 -13.54
N ARG A 533 -24.51 0.01 -12.88
CA ARG A 533 -25.83 -0.37 -12.36
C ARG A 533 -26.30 0.45 -11.16
N HIS A 534 -25.42 0.71 -10.19
CA HIS A 534 -25.82 1.30 -8.89
C HIS A 534 -25.44 2.77 -8.74
N LEU A 535 -24.56 3.28 -9.60
CA LEU A 535 -24.07 4.67 -9.58
C LEU A 535 -24.33 5.43 -10.88
N ALA A 536 -24.83 4.77 -11.93
CA ALA A 536 -24.99 5.35 -13.27
C ALA A 536 -23.67 5.92 -13.84
N LEU A 537 -22.53 5.32 -13.47
CA LEU A 537 -21.21 5.70 -14.00
C LEU A 537 -20.86 4.81 -15.19
N SER A 538 -20.55 5.43 -16.32
CA SER A 538 -20.12 4.71 -17.52
C SER A 538 -18.67 4.22 -17.38
N PRO A 539 -18.22 3.29 -18.25
CA PRO A 539 -16.82 2.86 -18.26
C PRO A 539 -15.81 3.99 -18.50
N SER A 540 -16.19 5.10 -19.14
CA SER A 540 -15.28 6.25 -19.27
C SER A 540 -15.05 6.99 -17.95
N ASP A 541 -16.03 6.96 -17.05
CA ASP A 541 -15.99 7.65 -15.74
C ASP A 541 -15.21 6.86 -14.68
N VAL A 542 -14.95 5.58 -14.94
CA VAL A 542 -14.28 4.68 -13.99
C VAL A 542 -13.00 4.15 -14.61
N LYS A 543 -11.83 4.60 -14.16
CA LYS A 543 -10.54 4.11 -14.63
C LYS A 543 -10.00 3.07 -13.64
N VAL A 544 -10.06 1.79 -13.99
CA VAL A 544 -9.53 0.70 -13.16
C VAL A 544 -8.14 0.31 -13.63
N VAL A 545 -7.13 0.43 -12.78
CA VAL A 545 -5.76 -0.04 -13.03
C VAL A 545 -5.73 -1.57 -12.89
N ALA A 546 -5.78 -2.25 -14.04
CA ALA A 546 -5.76 -3.69 -14.19
C ALA A 546 -5.00 -4.11 -15.47
N GLY A 547 -5.59 -3.87 -16.65
CA GLY A 547 -5.08 -4.32 -17.96
C GLY A 547 -4.21 -3.32 -18.73
N GLN A 548 -3.92 -2.14 -18.19
CA GLN A 548 -3.23 -1.06 -18.92
C GLN A 548 -1.84 -1.45 -19.45
N LEU A 549 -1.21 -2.45 -18.84
CA LEU A 549 0.12 -2.93 -19.22
C LEU A 549 0.07 -4.23 -20.05
N ASP A 550 -1.11 -4.72 -20.42
CA ASP A 550 -1.26 -5.98 -21.15
C ASP A 550 -0.64 -5.92 -22.55
N PHE A 551 -0.59 -4.72 -23.15
CA PHE A 551 0.10 -4.50 -24.42
C PHE A 551 1.60 -4.85 -24.34
N ALA A 552 2.24 -4.69 -23.18
CA ALA A 552 3.68 -4.86 -23.03
C ALA A 552 4.11 -6.33 -23.13
N VAL A 553 3.22 -7.26 -22.74
CA VAL A 553 3.45 -8.71 -22.72
C VAL A 553 2.73 -9.44 -23.86
N SER A 554 2.09 -8.70 -24.77
CA SER A 554 1.34 -9.23 -25.89
C SER A 554 2.11 -9.09 -27.21
N VAL A 555 1.94 -10.05 -28.12
CA VAL A 555 2.45 -9.98 -29.49
C VAL A 555 1.26 -9.83 -30.43
N ARG A 556 1.25 -8.78 -31.26
CA ARG A 556 0.12 -8.45 -32.14
C ARG A 556 -1.23 -8.41 -31.40
N GLY A 557 -1.22 -7.87 -30.17
CA GLY A 557 -2.41 -7.71 -29.33
C GLY A 557 -2.92 -8.98 -28.64
N LYS A 558 -2.17 -10.09 -28.65
CA LYS A 558 -2.53 -11.33 -27.95
C LYS A 558 -1.42 -11.77 -26.99
N ASP A 559 -1.81 -12.16 -25.79
CA ASP A 559 -0.91 -12.85 -24.85
C ASP A 559 -0.71 -14.29 -25.35
N GLN A 560 0.55 -14.64 -25.61
CA GLN A 560 0.95 -15.94 -26.15
C GLN A 560 0.98 -17.07 -25.11
N SER A 561 0.82 -16.76 -23.83
CA SER A 561 0.89 -17.74 -22.73
C SER A 561 -0.19 -18.83 -22.77
N ALA A 562 -1.24 -18.69 -23.58
CA ALA A 562 -2.21 -19.74 -23.82
C ALA A 562 -1.59 -21.03 -24.41
N VAL A 563 -0.39 -20.96 -24.98
CA VAL A 563 0.35 -22.11 -25.53
C VAL A 563 1.01 -22.98 -24.45
N ILE A 564 1.17 -22.48 -23.22
CA ILE A 564 1.94 -23.16 -22.16
C ILE A 564 1.48 -24.60 -21.91
N PRO A 565 0.16 -24.91 -21.80
CA PRO A 565 -0.28 -26.28 -21.60
C PRO A 565 0.20 -27.23 -22.72
N LYS A 566 0.28 -26.73 -23.96
CA LYS A 566 0.80 -27.52 -25.09
C LYS A 566 2.31 -27.72 -24.99
N ILE A 567 3.07 -26.70 -24.61
CA ILE A 567 4.52 -26.84 -24.37
C ILE A 567 4.80 -27.92 -23.32
N LEU A 568 4.05 -27.88 -22.20
CA LEU A 568 4.18 -28.87 -21.12
C LEU A 568 3.80 -30.29 -21.58
N GLU A 569 2.71 -30.42 -22.34
CA GLU A 569 2.30 -31.71 -22.93
C GLU A 569 3.39 -32.30 -23.83
N VAL A 570 3.97 -31.49 -24.72
CA VAL A 570 5.04 -31.93 -25.63
C VAL A 570 6.31 -32.28 -24.85
N PHE A 571 6.68 -31.49 -23.86
CA PHE A 571 7.83 -31.77 -22.99
C PHE A 571 7.67 -33.08 -22.20
N GLU A 572 6.48 -33.36 -21.66
CA GLU A 572 6.20 -34.61 -20.95
C GLU A 572 6.33 -35.82 -21.90
N ASN A 573 5.85 -35.69 -23.14
CA ASN A 573 5.99 -36.73 -24.15
C ASN A 573 7.45 -36.94 -24.55
N LEU A 574 8.21 -35.86 -24.78
CA LEU A 574 9.64 -35.92 -25.04
C LEU A 574 10.40 -36.59 -23.89
N SER A 575 10.10 -36.20 -22.65
CA SER A 575 10.72 -36.76 -21.43
C SER A 575 10.44 -38.26 -21.25
N LYS A 576 9.26 -38.73 -21.67
CA LYS A 576 8.93 -40.17 -21.70
C LYS A 576 9.72 -40.89 -22.80
N ARG A 577 9.79 -40.33 -24.00
CA ARG A 577 10.56 -40.91 -25.13
C ARG A 577 12.05 -41.06 -24.76
N LEU A 578 12.67 -39.99 -24.26
CA LEU A 578 14.08 -39.99 -23.83
C LEU A 578 14.37 -41.07 -22.78
N ARG A 579 13.54 -41.18 -21.74
CA ARG A 579 13.72 -42.22 -20.70
C ARG A 579 13.50 -43.66 -21.19
N SER A 580 12.80 -43.84 -22.32
CA SER A 580 12.55 -45.15 -22.94
C SER A 580 13.60 -45.56 -23.99
N LEU A 581 14.72 -44.85 -24.05
CA LEU A 581 15.86 -45.21 -24.90
C LEU A 581 16.65 -46.36 -24.27
N GLU A 582 16.68 -47.51 -24.95
CA GLU A 582 17.34 -48.74 -24.48
C GLU A 582 18.76 -48.90 -25.05
N ASN A 583 19.07 -48.28 -26.20
CA ASN A 583 20.34 -48.44 -26.92
C ASN A 583 21.45 -47.47 -26.47
N LEU A 584 21.39 -46.98 -25.23
CA LEU A 584 22.39 -46.06 -24.67
C LEU A 584 23.32 -46.79 -23.69
N PRO A 585 24.64 -46.50 -23.69
CA PRO A 585 25.58 -47.09 -22.73
C PRO A 585 25.29 -46.78 -21.27
N LEU A 586 24.57 -45.69 -21.01
CA LEU A 586 24.10 -45.26 -19.70
C LEU A 586 22.64 -44.83 -19.81
N HIS A 587 21.78 -45.29 -18.90
CA HIS A 587 20.37 -44.91 -18.89
C HIS A 587 20.16 -43.44 -18.52
N ILE A 588 19.13 -42.82 -19.11
CA ILE A 588 18.69 -41.46 -18.76
C ILE A 588 17.81 -41.54 -17.50
N VAL A 589 18.32 -40.99 -16.40
CA VAL A 589 17.66 -41.00 -15.08
C VAL A 589 16.69 -39.83 -14.94
N SER A 590 17.09 -38.65 -15.43
CA SER A 590 16.37 -37.39 -15.21
C SER A 590 16.36 -36.56 -16.49
N VAL A 591 15.24 -35.86 -16.71
CA VAL A 591 15.06 -34.85 -17.77
C VAL A 591 14.47 -33.61 -17.09
N GLN A 592 15.21 -32.50 -17.10
CA GLN A 592 14.85 -31.27 -16.37
C GLN A 592 14.77 -30.08 -17.33
N PRO A 593 13.70 -29.28 -17.27
CA PRO A 593 13.59 -28.08 -18.08
C PRO A 593 14.44 -26.93 -17.54
N LEU A 594 15.11 -26.17 -18.43
CA LEU A 594 15.95 -25.03 -18.06
C LEU A 594 15.41 -23.67 -18.52
N SER A 595 14.55 -23.65 -19.54
CA SER A 595 14.12 -22.38 -20.16
C SER A 595 13.04 -21.65 -19.36
N ALA A 596 12.91 -20.34 -19.60
CA ALA A 596 12.03 -19.44 -18.86
C ALA A 596 10.54 -19.82 -19.01
N GLU A 597 10.18 -20.47 -20.10
CA GLU A 597 8.83 -20.92 -20.43
C GLU A 597 8.30 -21.91 -19.39
N PHE A 598 9.14 -22.84 -18.94
CA PHE A 598 8.76 -23.88 -17.99
C PHE A 598 8.58 -23.38 -16.57
N ARG A 599 9.21 -22.24 -16.23
CA ARG A 599 9.03 -21.53 -14.95
C ARG A 599 8.12 -20.30 -15.08
N HIS A 600 7.37 -20.23 -16.18
CA HIS A 600 6.40 -19.18 -16.49
C HIS A 600 6.96 -17.75 -16.57
N SER A 601 8.28 -17.57 -16.65
CA SER A 601 8.95 -16.26 -16.63
C SER A 601 9.34 -15.75 -18.03
N ALA A 602 9.06 -16.52 -19.08
CA ALA A 602 9.26 -16.09 -20.46
C ALA A 602 8.34 -14.92 -20.79
N VAL A 603 8.91 -13.87 -21.38
CA VAL A 603 8.16 -12.68 -21.80
C VAL A 603 7.18 -13.05 -22.92
N TYR A 604 7.70 -13.69 -23.97
CA TYR A 604 6.98 -14.18 -25.13
C TYR A 604 7.18 -15.69 -25.20
N TYR A 605 6.12 -16.42 -25.52
CA TYR A 605 6.17 -17.88 -25.58
C TYR A 605 6.24 -18.33 -27.04
N PRO A 606 7.13 -19.29 -27.38
CA PRO A 606 7.23 -19.80 -28.73
C PRO A 606 5.89 -20.38 -29.17
N GLN A 607 5.48 -20.07 -30.40
CA GLN A 607 4.28 -20.62 -30.99
C GLN A 607 4.63 -21.88 -31.78
N PRO A 608 3.71 -22.87 -31.89
CA PRO A 608 3.95 -24.06 -32.68
C PRO A 608 4.35 -23.69 -34.11
N HIS A 609 5.56 -24.09 -34.49
CA HIS A 609 6.16 -23.75 -35.76
C HIS A 609 5.90 -24.87 -36.79
N PRO A 610 5.38 -24.55 -37.98
CA PRO A 610 5.08 -25.54 -39.01
C PRO A 610 6.28 -26.41 -39.42
N LEU A 611 7.50 -25.86 -39.44
CA LEU A 611 8.73 -26.61 -39.78
C LEU A 611 9.31 -27.44 -38.63
N ALA A 612 8.77 -27.31 -37.42
CA ALA A 612 9.20 -28.10 -36.26
C ALA A 612 8.20 -29.21 -35.92
N SER A 613 7.31 -29.56 -36.86
CA SER A 613 6.34 -30.64 -36.73
C SER A 613 6.76 -31.84 -37.59
N GLU A 614 6.56 -33.05 -37.06
CA GLU A 614 6.78 -34.32 -37.76
C GLU A 614 5.75 -34.55 -38.89
N VAL A 615 4.65 -33.79 -38.91
CA VAL A 615 3.54 -33.96 -39.86
C VAL A 615 3.79 -33.18 -41.14
N VAL A 616 3.71 -33.86 -42.29
CA VAL A 616 3.73 -33.24 -43.63
C VAL A 616 2.73 -32.09 -43.70
N LEU A 617 3.20 -30.90 -44.11
CA LEU A 617 2.41 -29.66 -44.19
C LEU A 617 1.19 -29.84 -45.10
N SER A 618 0.05 -30.25 -44.52
CA SER A 618 -1.23 -30.34 -45.22
C SER A 618 -1.90 -28.97 -45.39
N LYS A 619 -1.41 -27.94 -44.68
CA LYS A 619 -1.89 -26.55 -44.76
C LYS A 619 -0.85 -25.66 -45.45
N PRO A 620 -1.29 -24.67 -46.26
CA PRO A 620 -0.39 -23.71 -46.87
C PRO A 620 0.40 -22.94 -45.80
N LEU A 621 1.70 -22.81 -46.02
CA LEU A 621 2.60 -22.07 -45.13
C LEU A 621 2.14 -20.61 -45.00
N PRO A 622 2.22 -20.00 -43.80
CA PRO A 622 1.94 -18.58 -43.63
C PRO A 622 2.83 -17.71 -44.54
N LYS A 623 2.28 -16.58 -45.04
CA LYS A 623 3.03 -15.63 -45.89
C LYS A 623 4.30 -15.06 -45.24
N VAL A 624 4.38 -15.07 -43.91
CA VAL A 624 5.56 -14.68 -43.14
C VAL A 624 5.82 -15.77 -42.12
N LEU A 625 6.95 -16.46 -42.27
CA LEU A 625 7.42 -17.51 -41.38
C LEU A 625 8.72 -17.04 -40.73
N GLY A 626 8.84 -17.16 -39.41
CA GLY A 626 10.11 -16.90 -38.73
C GLY A 626 11.13 -17.95 -39.15
N SER A 627 12.30 -17.53 -39.64
CA SER A 627 13.37 -18.46 -40.04
C SER A 627 14.19 -18.97 -38.86
N CYS A 628 14.03 -18.38 -37.67
CA CYS A 628 14.74 -18.76 -36.46
C CYS A 628 13.75 -19.32 -35.43
N LEU A 629 14.05 -20.52 -34.92
CA LEU A 629 13.35 -21.13 -33.80
C LEU A 629 14.15 -20.84 -32.53
N ASP A 630 13.50 -20.33 -31.50
CA ASP A 630 14.11 -20.22 -30.17
C ASP A 630 13.97 -21.58 -29.47
N PRO A 631 15.07 -22.32 -29.22
CA PRO A 631 14.97 -23.66 -28.67
C PRO A 631 14.71 -23.64 -27.17
N LEU A 632 13.83 -24.53 -26.73
CA LEU A 632 13.54 -24.81 -25.33
C LEU A 632 14.65 -25.69 -24.74
N GLU A 633 15.57 -25.08 -24.02
CA GLU A 633 16.65 -25.77 -23.31
C GLU A 633 16.13 -26.72 -22.23
N ILE A 634 16.66 -27.94 -22.28
CA ILE A 634 16.46 -29.02 -21.30
C ILE A 634 17.82 -29.66 -20.99
N VAL A 635 17.90 -30.28 -19.82
CA VAL A 635 19.09 -31.00 -19.40
C VAL A 635 18.74 -32.41 -18.96
N ILE A 636 19.59 -33.37 -19.31
CA ILE A 636 19.45 -34.76 -18.88
C ILE A 636 20.57 -35.15 -17.92
N GLN A 637 20.24 -36.06 -17.01
CA GLN A 637 21.22 -36.73 -16.15
C GLN A 637 21.24 -38.22 -16.50
N LEU A 638 22.43 -38.74 -16.75
CA LEU A 638 22.68 -40.16 -16.98
C LEU A 638 22.90 -40.87 -15.64
N GLU A 639 22.77 -42.19 -15.62
CA GLU A 639 23.08 -42.99 -14.43
C GLU A 639 24.55 -42.85 -14.01
N GLY A 640 24.80 -43.03 -12.71
CA GLY A 640 26.14 -42.90 -12.15
C GLY A 640 27.10 -43.92 -12.74
N SER A 641 28.26 -43.46 -13.20
CA SER A 641 29.30 -44.33 -13.76
C SER A 641 30.69 -43.90 -13.30
N GLY A 642 31.54 -44.87 -12.94
CA GLY A 642 32.95 -44.63 -12.65
C GLY A 642 33.84 -44.54 -13.90
N ARG A 643 33.27 -44.74 -15.09
CA ARG A 643 34.02 -44.82 -16.37
C ARG A 643 34.14 -43.49 -17.10
N TRP A 644 33.68 -42.39 -16.50
CA TRP A 644 33.87 -41.07 -17.08
C TRP A 644 35.36 -40.69 -17.10
N PRO A 645 35.84 -40.06 -18.17
CA PRO A 645 37.21 -39.54 -18.20
C PRO A 645 37.42 -38.47 -17.13
N ASP A 646 38.68 -38.27 -16.71
CA ASP A 646 39.05 -37.17 -15.81
C ASP A 646 39.55 -35.92 -16.57
N ASP A 647 39.92 -36.06 -17.85
CA ASP A 647 40.33 -34.96 -18.72
C ASP A 647 39.12 -34.18 -19.26
N PRO A 648 39.09 -32.84 -19.16
CA PRO A 648 37.94 -32.03 -19.58
C PRO A 648 37.60 -32.15 -21.07
N VAL A 649 38.58 -32.26 -21.96
CA VAL A 649 38.34 -32.41 -23.40
C VAL A 649 37.75 -33.79 -23.68
N ALA A 650 38.27 -34.82 -23.04
CA ALA A 650 37.74 -36.17 -23.12
C ALA A 650 36.29 -36.25 -22.61
N ILE A 651 35.96 -35.57 -21.50
CA ILE A 651 34.58 -35.48 -20.99
C ILE A 651 33.66 -34.85 -22.04
N GLN A 652 34.05 -33.75 -22.69
CA GLN A 652 33.24 -33.13 -23.74
C GLN A 652 33.04 -34.05 -24.94
N LYS A 653 34.09 -34.76 -25.38
CA LYS A 653 33.96 -35.74 -26.48
C LYS A 653 33.10 -36.95 -26.09
N THR A 654 33.13 -37.38 -24.82
CA THR A 654 32.21 -38.40 -24.31
C THR A 654 30.76 -37.91 -24.33
N LYS A 655 30.50 -36.66 -23.90
CA LYS A 655 29.15 -36.06 -24.00
C LYS A 655 28.67 -36.00 -25.46
N LEU A 656 29.52 -35.58 -26.38
CA LEU A 656 29.21 -35.57 -27.81
C LEU A 656 28.84 -36.97 -28.33
N ALA A 657 29.58 -38.02 -27.92
CA ALA A 657 29.25 -39.40 -28.31
C ALA A 657 27.85 -39.82 -27.81
N PHE A 658 27.48 -39.45 -26.58
CA PHE A 658 26.11 -39.65 -26.09
C PHE A 658 25.09 -38.81 -26.88
N CYS A 659 25.38 -37.55 -27.18
CA CYS A 659 24.51 -36.70 -27.98
C CYS A 659 24.23 -37.29 -29.37
N LEU A 660 25.26 -37.81 -30.05
CA LEU A 660 25.11 -38.48 -31.34
C LEU A 660 24.21 -39.73 -31.24
N ASN A 661 24.46 -40.59 -30.24
CA ASN A 661 23.67 -41.81 -30.07
C ASN A 661 22.22 -41.51 -29.67
N ILE A 662 21.98 -40.48 -28.86
CA ILE A 662 20.63 -40.01 -28.51
C ILE A 662 19.91 -39.50 -29.77
N ALA A 663 20.56 -38.66 -30.57
CA ALA A 663 19.97 -38.11 -31.80
C ALA A 663 19.58 -39.23 -32.78
N ASP A 664 20.49 -40.17 -33.01
CA ASP A 664 20.29 -41.29 -33.92
C ASP A 664 19.18 -42.23 -33.42
N SER A 665 19.19 -42.57 -32.12
CA SER A 665 18.14 -43.38 -31.50
C SER A 665 16.76 -42.73 -31.54
N MET A 666 16.69 -41.41 -31.35
CA MET A 666 15.45 -40.65 -31.42
C MET A 666 14.88 -40.63 -32.85
N GLN A 667 15.75 -40.44 -33.84
CA GLN A 667 15.39 -40.43 -35.25
C GLN A 667 14.93 -41.82 -35.73
N VAL A 668 15.63 -42.90 -35.33
CA VAL A 668 15.32 -44.27 -35.72
C VAL A 668 14.00 -44.76 -35.08
N LYS A 669 13.80 -44.51 -33.78
CA LYS A 669 12.66 -45.09 -33.04
C LYS A 669 11.36 -44.32 -33.23
N TRP A 670 11.41 -43.00 -33.42
CA TRP A 670 10.22 -42.15 -33.50
C TRP A 670 10.16 -41.23 -34.73
N GLY A 671 11.18 -41.21 -35.59
CA GLY A 671 11.18 -40.34 -36.77
C GLY A 671 11.33 -38.85 -36.46
N VAL A 672 11.74 -38.48 -35.24
CA VAL A 672 11.90 -37.08 -34.82
C VAL A 672 13.15 -36.50 -35.46
N HIS A 673 13.05 -35.28 -35.99
CA HIS A 673 14.22 -34.60 -36.53
C HIS A 673 15.14 -34.12 -35.40
N CYS A 674 16.37 -34.62 -35.40
CA CYS A 674 17.39 -34.29 -34.40
C CYS A 674 18.67 -33.81 -35.06
N VAL A 675 19.30 -32.77 -34.50
CA VAL A 675 20.59 -32.24 -34.94
C VAL A 675 21.55 -32.24 -33.75
N ALA A 676 22.57 -33.09 -33.79
CA ALA A 676 23.61 -33.11 -32.76
C ALA A 676 24.70 -32.07 -33.06
N SER A 677 25.14 -31.36 -32.01
CA SER A 677 26.27 -30.43 -32.01
C SER A 677 27.26 -30.82 -30.90
N GLU A 678 28.40 -30.15 -30.81
CA GLU A 678 29.42 -30.48 -29.79
C GLU A 678 28.91 -30.36 -28.35
N GLU A 679 27.93 -29.48 -28.09
CA GLU A 679 27.47 -29.17 -26.72
C GLU A 679 26.02 -29.60 -26.43
N ALA A 680 25.23 -29.92 -27.45
CA ALA A 680 23.80 -30.20 -27.31
C ALA A 680 23.20 -30.95 -28.50
N VAL A 681 22.00 -31.49 -28.31
CA VAL A 681 21.13 -32.05 -29.36
C VAL A 681 19.89 -31.16 -29.51
N ASP A 682 19.67 -30.61 -30.69
CA ASP A 682 18.43 -29.91 -31.02
C ASP A 682 17.39 -30.89 -31.57
N ILE A 683 16.20 -30.94 -30.98
CA ILE A 683 15.13 -31.89 -31.28
C ILE A 683 13.89 -31.11 -31.70
N LEU A 684 13.37 -31.37 -32.90
CA LEU A 684 12.14 -30.73 -33.40
C LEU A 684 10.94 -31.67 -33.21
N MET A 685 10.01 -31.30 -32.33
CA MET A 685 8.86 -32.14 -31.96
C MET A 685 7.60 -31.30 -31.77
N ASP A 686 6.50 -31.72 -32.40
CA ASP A 686 5.15 -31.15 -32.25
C ASP A 686 5.07 -29.62 -32.40
N GLY A 687 5.93 -29.03 -33.23
CA GLY A 687 5.98 -27.60 -33.49
C GLY A 687 6.96 -26.82 -32.61
N PHE A 688 7.76 -27.48 -31.77
CA PHE A 688 8.73 -26.83 -30.91
C PHE A 688 10.14 -27.38 -31.14
N ALA A 689 11.14 -26.54 -30.95
CA ALA A 689 12.54 -26.95 -30.88
C ALA A 689 12.95 -27.11 -29.42
N PHE A 690 13.61 -28.21 -29.07
CA PHE A 690 14.18 -28.45 -27.74
C PHE A 690 15.68 -28.60 -27.85
N ARG A 691 16.45 -27.93 -26.99
CA ARG A 691 17.91 -28.07 -26.92
C ARG A 691 18.30 -28.90 -25.71
N LEU A 692 18.68 -30.15 -25.94
CA LEU A 692 19.07 -31.10 -24.92
C LEU A 692 20.57 -31.02 -24.65
N SER A 693 20.95 -30.87 -23.39
CA SER A 693 22.34 -30.96 -22.95
C SER A 693 22.52 -31.99 -21.83
N ILE A 694 23.74 -32.49 -21.64
CA ILE A 694 24.06 -33.51 -20.62
C ILE A 694 24.67 -32.85 -19.39
N LEU A 695 24.03 -33.03 -18.24
CA LEU A 695 24.57 -32.65 -16.93
C LEU A 695 25.50 -33.75 -16.43
N TYR A 696 26.73 -33.37 -16.06
CA TYR A 696 27.67 -34.25 -15.40
C TYR A 696 28.10 -33.67 -14.04
N GLU A 697 28.04 -34.46 -12.98
CA GLU A 697 28.23 -33.99 -11.59
C GLU A 697 29.59 -33.32 -11.35
N LYS A 698 30.65 -33.80 -12.00
CA LYS A 698 31.98 -33.20 -11.88
C LYS A 698 32.14 -31.90 -12.69
N ASP A 699 31.19 -31.50 -13.53
CA ASP A 699 31.27 -30.26 -14.33
C ASP A 699 31.55 -29.04 -13.44
N ARG A 700 30.90 -28.93 -12.27
CA ARG A 700 31.16 -27.82 -11.32
C ARG A 700 32.56 -27.87 -10.72
N THR A 701 33.06 -29.07 -10.43
CA THR A 701 34.42 -29.22 -9.87
C THR A 701 35.48 -28.84 -10.90
N LEU A 702 35.24 -29.12 -12.18
CA LEU A 702 36.12 -28.73 -13.30
C LEU A 702 36.10 -27.21 -13.49
N ILE A 703 34.91 -26.60 -13.55
CA ILE A 703 34.74 -25.13 -13.61
C ILE A 703 35.47 -24.45 -12.43
N ASN A 704 35.34 -25.00 -11.22
CA ASN A 704 36.00 -24.43 -10.03
C ASN A 704 37.53 -24.63 -10.04
N LYS A 705 38.03 -25.75 -10.58
CA LYS A 705 39.48 -25.99 -10.75
C LYS A 705 40.08 -25.05 -11.79
N GLU A 706 39.40 -24.85 -12.92
CA GLU A 706 39.80 -23.87 -13.94
C GLU A 706 39.83 -22.44 -13.39
N ARG A 707 38.82 -22.04 -12.61
CA ARG A 707 38.78 -20.75 -11.89
C ARG A 707 39.96 -20.56 -10.94
N LEU A 708 40.31 -21.61 -10.19
CA LEU A 708 41.44 -21.57 -9.26
C LEU A 708 42.77 -21.45 -10.03
N ALA A 709 42.93 -22.18 -11.13
CA ALA A 709 44.12 -22.13 -11.97
C ALA A 709 44.28 -20.77 -12.68
N SER A 710 43.20 -20.17 -13.18
CA SER A 710 43.25 -18.84 -13.82
C SER A 710 43.57 -17.72 -12.83
N SER A 711 43.05 -17.81 -11.59
CA SER A 711 43.32 -16.85 -10.51
C SER A 711 44.80 -16.87 -10.05
N LEU A 712 45.38 -18.07 -9.98
CA LEU A 712 46.81 -18.26 -9.67
C LEU A 712 47.72 -17.74 -10.78
N ALA A 713 47.30 -17.78 -12.04
CA ALA A 713 48.05 -17.26 -13.19
C ALA A 713 48.08 -15.72 -13.26
N THR A 714 47.10 -15.02 -12.66
CA THR A 714 46.99 -13.55 -12.64
C THR A 714 47.72 -12.86 -11.46
N GLY A 715 48.51 -13.60 -10.68
CA GLY A 715 49.43 -13.00 -9.69
C GLY A 715 48.81 -12.49 -8.37
N SER A 716 47.50 -12.66 -8.14
CA SER A 716 46.88 -12.36 -6.83
C SER A 716 47.09 -13.54 -5.88
N GLY A 717 48.29 -13.68 -5.32
CA GLY A 717 48.66 -14.75 -4.40
C GLY A 717 48.04 -14.59 -3.01
N LEU A 718 46.99 -15.36 -2.71
CA LEU A 718 46.62 -15.86 -1.38
C LEU A 718 45.58 -16.99 -1.55
N PRO A 719 45.67 -18.12 -0.83
CA PRO A 719 44.68 -19.18 -0.88
C PRO A 719 43.42 -18.73 -0.14
N LEU A 720 42.54 -18.02 -0.86
CA LEU A 720 41.29 -17.50 -0.31
C LEU A 720 40.27 -18.63 -0.17
N LYS A 721 39.88 -18.93 1.08
CA LYS A 721 38.77 -19.84 1.42
C LYS A 721 37.50 -19.43 0.66
N PHE A 722 36.97 -20.35 -0.15
CA PHE A 722 35.61 -20.52 -0.73
C PHE A 722 34.71 -19.33 -1.17
N GLY A 723 34.88 -18.10 -0.68
CA GLY A 723 34.03 -16.94 -0.96
C GLY A 723 34.59 -15.94 -1.98
N ALA A 724 35.92 -15.80 -2.10
CA ALA A 724 36.52 -14.74 -2.93
C ALA A 724 36.86 -15.17 -4.39
N THR A 725 36.83 -16.47 -4.69
CA THR A 725 37.11 -17.00 -6.05
C THR A 725 36.04 -16.62 -7.08
N VAL A 726 34.87 -16.17 -6.61
CA VAL A 726 33.73 -15.74 -7.44
C VAL A 726 33.94 -14.35 -8.05
N LEU A 727 34.78 -13.50 -7.45
CA LEU A 727 34.85 -12.06 -7.80
C LEU A 727 35.93 -11.68 -8.82
N ASN A 728 37.06 -12.41 -8.88
CA ASN A 728 38.21 -12.01 -9.70
C ASN A 728 38.39 -12.79 -11.02
N SER A 729 37.55 -13.80 -11.28
CA SER A 729 37.43 -14.38 -12.62
C SER A 729 36.29 -13.65 -13.32
N GLN A 730 36.45 -13.24 -14.59
CA GLN A 730 35.30 -12.83 -15.41
C GLN A 730 34.18 -13.85 -15.15
N PRO A 731 32.96 -13.43 -14.76
CA PRO A 731 31.92 -14.38 -14.40
C PRO A 731 31.67 -15.27 -15.61
N ALA A 732 32.26 -16.47 -15.62
CA ALA A 732 31.93 -17.52 -16.57
C ALA A 732 30.41 -17.63 -16.47
N SER A 733 29.72 -17.19 -17.52
CA SER A 733 28.35 -16.71 -17.39
C SER A 733 27.49 -17.75 -16.69
N LEU A 734 26.55 -17.32 -15.85
CA LEU A 734 25.55 -18.19 -15.22
C LEU A 734 24.95 -19.22 -16.21
N LYS A 735 24.95 -18.91 -17.52
CA LYS A 735 24.57 -19.79 -18.63
C LYS A 735 25.29 -21.15 -18.62
N GLY A 736 26.54 -21.22 -18.17
CA GLY A 736 27.36 -22.44 -18.17
C GLY A 736 27.11 -23.40 -16.99
N ASP A 737 26.62 -22.92 -15.84
CA ASP A 737 26.32 -23.77 -14.67
C ASP A 737 24.90 -24.35 -14.78
N ARG A 738 24.77 -25.43 -15.55
CA ARG A 738 23.49 -26.11 -15.81
C ARG A 738 22.79 -26.60 -14.54
N LEU A 739 23.56 -27.04 -13.53
CA LEU A 739 22.98 -27.47 -12.24
C LEU A 739 22.33 -26.29 -11.52
N LEU A 740 23.03 -25.15 -11.45
CA LEU A 740 22.48 -23.95 -10.83
C LEU A 740 21.22 -23.46 -11.55
N ARG A 741 21.21 -23.47 -12.89
CA ARG A 741 20.03 -23.09 -13.69
C ARG A 741 18.86 -24.04 -13.47
N SER A 742 19.11 -25.35 -13.33
CA SER A 742 18.06 -26.33 -13.00
C SER A 742 17.45 -26.07 -11.62
N MET A 743 18.29 -25.86 -10.59
CA MET A 743 17.83 -25.53 -9.24
C MET A 743 17.01 -24.23 -9.24
N HIS A 744 17.51 -23.19 -9.92
CA HIS A 744 16.82 -21.91 -10.08
C HIS A 744 15.45 -22.09 -10.73
N ALA A 745 15.37 -22.83 -11.84
CA ALA A 745 14.11 -23.09 -12.53
C ALA A 745 13.09 -23.82 -11.64
N SER A 746 13.53 -24.84 -10.90
CA SER A 746 12.68 -25.58 -9.96
C SER A 746 12.16 -24.70 -8.82
N ILE A 747 13.02 -23.86 -8.24
CA ILE A 747 12.65 -22.97 -7.13
C ILE A 747 11.60 -21.95 -7.59
N LEU A 748 11.81 -21.33 -8.75
CA LEU A 748 10.88 -20.32 -9.27
C LEU A 748 9.56 -20.91 -9.76
N LEU A 749 9.57 -22.14 -10.28
CA LEU A 749 8.34 -22.85 -10.59
C LEU A 749 7.51 -23.10 -9.32
N GLY A 750 8.16 -23.48 -8.22
CA GLY A 750 7.51 -23.57 -6.91
C GLY A 750 6.93 -22.23 -6.44
N LEU A 751 7.69 -21.14 -6.63
CA LEU A 751 7.23 -19.79 -6.28
C LEU A 751 6.03 -19.34 -7.12
N HIS A 752 5.98 -19.66 -8.42
CA HIS A 752 4.82 -19.41 -9.27
C HIS A 752 3.57 -20.14 -8.75
N GLY A 753 3.72 -21.39 -8.33
CA GLY A 753 2.62 -22.18 -7.75
C GLY A 753 2.06 -21.58 -6.46
N LEU A 754 2.92 -20.98 -5.63
CA LEU A 754 2.51 -20.28 -4.40
C LEU A 754 1.91 -18.90 -4.69
N TYR A 755 2.48 -18.18 -5.65
CA TYR A 755 2.11 -16.80 -5.96
C TYR A 755 1.85 -16.61 -7.46
N PRO A 756 0.60 -16.77 -7.92
CA PRO A 756 0.27 -16.67 -9.35
C PRO A 756 0.59 -15.31 -10.00
N ALA A 757 0.69 -14.24 -9.21
CA ALA A 757 1.06 -12.91 -9.68
C ALA A 757 2.58 -12.74 -9.93
N PHE A 758 3.42 -13.67 -9.45
CA PHE A 758 4.88 -13.65 -9.63
C PHE A 758 5.26 -13.61 -11.12
N SER A 759 4.81 -14.60 -11.89
CA SER A 759 5.20 -14.75 -13.29
C SER A 759 4.76 -13.58 -14.19
N PRO A 760 3.50 -13.07 -14.12
CA PRO A 760 3.12 -11.84 -14.82
C PRO A 760 3.98 -10.62 -14.42
N THR A 761 4.38 -10.52 -13.15
CA THR A 761 5.25 -9.43 -12.67
C THR A 761 6.64 -9.53 -13.27
N VAL A 762 7.24 -10.73 -13.30
CA VAL A 762 8.54 -10.97 -13.96
C VAL A 762 8.50 -10.58 -15.43
N ARG A 763 7.44 -10.99 -16.15
CA ARG A 763 7.27 -10.66 -17.57
C ARG A 763 7.25 -9.14 -17.79
N LEU A 764 6.54 -8.40 -16.95
CA LEU A 764 6.50 -6.94 -17.00
C LEU A 764 7.85 -6.30 -16.64
N ALA A 765 8.55 -6.80 -15.61
CA ALA A 765 9.85 -6.29 -15.21
C ALA A 765 10.91 -6.49 -16.32
N LYS A 766 10.95 -7.69 -16.92
CA LYS A 766 11.83 -7.98 -18.08
C LYS A 766 11.50 -7.07 -19.26
N ARG A 767 10.22 -6.87 -19.58
CA ARG A 767 9.79 -5.94 -20.66
C ARG A 767 10.20 -4.50 -20.38
N TRP A 768 10.04 -4.04 -19.16
CA TRP A 768 10.45 -2.71 -18.74
C TRP A 768 11.96 -2.54 -18.92
N LEU A 769 12.78 -3.45 -18.38
CA LEU A 769 14.23 -3.42 -18.54
C LEU A 769 14.68 -3.45 -20.01
N ALA A 770 14.06 -4.32 -20.82
CA ALA A 770 14.35 -4.40 -22.25
C ALA A 770 14.00 -3.11 -22.99
N SER A 771 12.92 -2.42 -22.60
CA SER A 771 12.55 -1.11 -23.18
C SER A 771 13.55 0.00 -22.86
N HIS A 772 14.35 -0.19 -21.81
CA HIS A 772 15.46 0.69 -21.41
C HIS A 772 16.84 0.14 -21.80
N LEU A 773 16.90 -0.85 -22.69
CA LEU A 773 18.14 -1.45 -23.23
C LEU A 773 19.03 -2.17 -22.20
N PHE A 774 18.47 -2.59 -21.06
CA PHE A 774 19.21 -3.33 -20.02
C PHE A 774 19.21 -4.86 -20.16
N SER A 775 18.54 -5.41 -21.18
CA SER A 775 18.44 -6.87 -21.37
C SER A 775 19.77 -7.56 -21.71
N GLY A 776 20.76 -6.81 -22.21
CA GLY A 776 22.12 -7.33 -22.41
C GLY A 776 23.02 -7.22 -21.18
N VAL A 777 22.58 -6.47 -20.16
CA VAL A 777 23.35 -6.17 -18.94
C VAL A 777 22.90 -7.07 -17.79
N LEU A 778 21.59 -7.22 -17.61
CA LEU A 778 21.01 -8.08 -16.57
C LEU A 778 20.52 -9.40 -17.18
N ALA A 779 21.01 -10.51 -16.63
CA ALA A 779 20.51 -11.83 -16.97
C ALA A 779 19.07 -12.02 -16.48
N ASP A 780 18.30 -12.84 -17.18
CA ASP A 780 16.91 -13.16 -16.84
C ASP A 780 16.76 -13.68 -15.41
N GLU A 781 17.70 -14.52 -14.96
CA GLU A 781 17.73 -15.07 -13.61
C GLU A 781 17.89 -13.98 -12.55
N ALA A 782 18.66 -12.92 -12.82
CA ALA A 782 18.82 -11.80 -11.89
C ALA A 782 17.49 -11.05 -11.75
N VAL A 783 16.82 -10.75 -12.86
CA VAL A 783 15.50 -10.07 -12.84
C VAL A 783 14.45 -10.93 -12.11
N GLU A 784 14.47 -12.23 -12.34
CA GLU A 784 13.59 -13.18 -11.66
C GLU A 784 13.80 -13.18 -10.14
N LEU A 785 15.05 -13.16 -9.66
CA LEU A 785 15.37 -13.09 -8.23
C LEU A 785 14.98 -11.74 -7.60
N LEU A 786 15.21 -10.63 -8.31
CA LEU A 786 14.75 -9.31 -7.87
C LEU A 786 13.24 -9.27 -7.66
N VAL A 787 12.48 -9.87 -8.58
CA VAL A 787 11.02 -9.96 -8.43
C VAL A 787 10.67 -10.97 -7.33
N ALA A 788 11.37 -12.10 -7.21
CA ALA A 788 11.11 -13.11 -6.18
C ALA A 788 11.24 -12.51 -4.77
N HIS A 789 12.20 -11.61 -4.56
CA HIS A 789 12.37 -10.85 -3.32
C HIS A 789 11.05 -10.21 -2.84
N LEU A 790 10.25 -9.64 -3.76
CA LEU A 790 8.99 -8.97 -3.43
C LEU A 790 7.92 -9.91 -2.85
N PHE A 791 8.03 -11.21 -3.13
CA PHE A 791 7.08 -12.23 -2.69
C PHE A 791 7.56 -12.96 -1.42
N VAL A 792 8.87 -13.21 -1.32
CA VAL A 792 9.44 -13.92 -0.17
C VAL A 792 9.76 -12.99 1.00
N ASN A 793 10.11 -11.73 0.71
CA ASN A 793 10.41 -10.68 1.69
C ASN A 793 9.53 -9.44 1.43
N PRO A 794 8.19 -9.55 1.58
CA PRO A 794 7.27 -8.49 1.17
C PRO A 794 7.23 -7.27 2.11
N SER A 795 7.76 -7.39 3.34
CA SER A 795 7.65 -6.35 4.38
C SER A 795 8.21 -5.00 3.89
N PRO A 796 7.55 -3.86 4.18
CA PRO A 796 6.34 -3.67 5.02
C PRO A 796 5.01 -3.96 4.30
N TYR A 797 5.04 -4.42 3.06
CA TYR A 797 3.86 -4.78 2.27
C TYR A 797 3.48 -6.27 2.48
N SER A 798 2.50 -6.74 1.71
CA SER A 798 2.21 -8.17 1.50
C SER A 798 2.86 -8.67 0.21
N PRO A 799 2.89 -9.98 -0.08
CA PRO A 799 3.16 -10.43 -1.45
C PRO A 799 2.19 -9.76 -2.43
N PRO A 800 2.65 -9.28 -3.61
CA PRO A 800 1.77 -8.68 -4.60
C PRO A 800 0.71 -9.67 -5.12
N SER A 801 -0.55 -9.24 -5.24
CA SER A 801 -1.62 -10.05 -5.85
C SER A 801 -2.01 -9.57 -7.26
N SER A 802 -1.43 -8.46 -7.73
CA SER A 802 -1.56 -7.98 -9.10
C SER A 802 -0.21 -7.74 -9.77
N ARG A 803 -0.18 -7.94 -11.09
CA ARG A 803 1.00 -7.72 -11.94
C ARG A 803 1.48 -6.26 -11.92
N VAL A 804 0.55 -5.30 -11.80
CA VAL A 804 0.85 -3.87 -11.85
C VAL A 804 1.46 -3.40 -10.54
N THR A 805 0.90 -3.82 -9.40
CA THR A 805 1.47 -3.54 -8.08
C THR A 805 2.81 -4.22 -7.91
N GLY A 806 2.97 -5.45 -8.43
CA GLY A 806 4.26 -6.14 -8.50
C GLY A 806 5.31 -5.32 -9.25
N LEU A 807 5.00 -4.81 -10.44
CA LEU A 807 5.92 -3.95 -11.20
C LEU A 807 6.25 -2.66 -10.45
N LEU A 808 5.24 -2.00 -9.86
CA LEU A 808 5.48 -0.77 -9.09
C LEU A 808 6.44 -1.02 -7.92
N ARG A 809 6.27 -2.13 -7.19
CA ARG A 809 7.16 -2.48 -6.07
C ARG A 809 8.55 -2.92 -6.54
N PHE A 810 8.66 -3.56 -7.70
CA PHE A 810 9.95 -3.82 -8.35
C PHE A 810 10.70 -2.50 -8.63
N LEU A 811 10.04 -1.50 -9.20
CA LEU A 811 10.65 -0.20 -9.46
C LEU A 811 11.05 0.52 -8.16
N ARG A 812 10.22 0.43 -7.12
CA ARG A 812 10.58 0.96 -5.80
C ARG A 812 11.79 0.25 -5.19
N LEU A 813 11.89 -1.07 -5.34
CA LEU A 813 13.06 -1.82 -4.86
C LEU A 813 14.35 -1.32 -5.54
N LEU A 814 14.31 -1.09 -6.86
CA LEU A 814 15.44 -0.53 -7.59
C LEU A 814 15.82 0.87 -7.10
N GLU A 815 14.82 1.70 -6.78
CA GLU A 815 15.01 3.08 -6.28
C GLU A 815 15.53 3.13 -4.85
N SER A 816 14.97 2.33 -3.94
CA SER A 816 15.16 2.51 -2.49
C SER A 816 16.20 1.59 -1.87
N HIS A 817 16.60 0.52 -2.55
CA HIS A 817 17.62 -0.39 -2.03
C HIS A 817 19.01 0.20 -2.20
N ASP A 818 19.79 0.20 -1.11
CA ASP A 818 21.18 0.64 -1.17
C ASP A 818 22.07 -0.51 -1.68
N TRP A 819 22.24 -0.55 -3.00
CA TRP A 819 23.05 -1.55 -3.70
C TRP A 819 24.54 -1.52 -3.34
N LEU A 820 25.03 -0.45 -2.69
CA LEU A 820 26.42 -0.30 -2.28
C LEU A 820 26.67 -0.88 -0.88
N LEU A 821 25.75 -0.62 0.05
CA LEU A 821 25.94 -0.94 1.47
C LEU A 821 25.16 -2.18 1.92
N ALA A 822 24.16 -2.63 1.17
CA ALA A 822 23.31 -3.75 1.53
C ALA A 822 23.23 -4.80 0.41
N PRO A 823 23.41 -6.10 0.72
CA PRO A 823 23.15 -7.16 -0.23
C PRO A 823 21.64 -7.44 -0.29
N LEU A 824 21.13 -7.71 -1.48
CA LEU A 824 19.76 -8.21 -1.63
C LEU A 824 19.73 -9.73 -1.46
N ILE A 825 19.24 -10.19 -0.31
CA ILE A 825 19.12 -11.63 0.00
C ILE A 825 17.72 -12.14 -0.39
N VAL A 826 17.70 -13.25 -1.13
CA VAL A 826 16.46 -13.91 -1.59
C VAL A 826 16.45 -15.35 -1.09
N ASP A 827 15.73 -15.60 -0.01
CA ASP A 827 15.64 -16.93 0.60
C ASP A 827 14.27 -17.55 0.33
N VAL A 828 14.13 -18.21 -0.81
CA VAL A 828 12.84 -18.82 -1.20
C VAL A 828 12.47 -20.01 -0.30
N ASN A 829 13.46 -20.73 0.23
CA ASN A 829 13.25 -21.96 0.99
C ASN A 829 13.44 -21.80 2.51
N ALA A 830 13.65 -20.57 3.00
CA ALA A 830 13.99 -20.29 4.40
C ALA A 830 15.20 -21.11 4.91
N SER A 831 16.20 -21.28 4.05
CA SER A 831 17.37 -22.15 4.28
C SER A 831 18.63 -21.39 4.67
N ILE A 832 18.65 -20.06 4.51
CA ILE A 832 19.82 -19.23 4.77
C ILE A 832 19.95 -19.04 6.29
N THR A 833 21.13 -19.39 6.82
CA THR A 833 21.41 -19.25 8.25
C THR A 833 21.98 -17.86 8.57
N PRO A 834 21.93 -17.43 9.85
CA PRO A 834 22.58 -16.18 10.26
C PRO A 834 24.08 -16.11 9.96
N ASN A 835 24.76 -17.26 9.95
CA ASN A 835 26.17 -17.35 9.59
C ASN A 835 26.38 -17.07 8.09
N ASP A 836 25.48 -17.58 7.23
CA ASP A 836 25.54 -17.33 5.79
C ASP A 836 25.34 -15.84 5.48
N GLU A 837 24.39 -15.17 6.14
CA GLU A 837 24.20 -13.72 5.99
C GLU A 837 25.46 -12.93 6.37
N THR A 838 26.14 -13.34 7.45
CA THR A 838 27.38 -12.70 7.91
C THR A 838 28.47 -12.86 6.84
N ILE A 839 28.58 -14.05 6.26
CA ILE A 839 29.52 -14.32 5.17
C ILE A 839 29.18 -13.45 3.95
N ILE A 840 27.91 -13.33 3.56
CA ILE A 840 27.46 -12.50 2.43
C ILE A 840 27.84 -11.02 2.67
N MET A 841 27.64 -10.50 3.87
CA MET A 841 28.02 -9.13 4.22
C MET A 841 29.52 -8.90 4.13
N VAL A 842 30.33 -9.85 4.62
CA VAL A 842 31.80 -9.78 4.51
C VAL A 842 32.24 -9.79 3.05
N ILE A 843 31.59 -10.58 2.21
CA ILE A 843 31.86 -10.60 0.76
C ILE A 843 31.56 -9.23 0.14
N LEU A 844 30.41 -8.63 0.45
CA LEU A 844 30.02 -7.31 -0.08
C LEU A 844 31.02 -6.22 0.31
N LEU A 845 31.39 -6.14 1.59
CA LEU A 845 32.34 -5.15 2.10
C LEU A 845 33.72 -5.27 1.42
N ASN A 846 34.17 -6.50 1.17
CA ASN A 846 35.44 -6.75 0.49
C ASN A 846 35.40 -6.47 -1.03
N SER A 847 34.19 -6.39 -1.61
CA SER A 847 33.98 -6.10 -3.03
C SER A 847 33.80 -4.61 -3.36
N SER A 848 33.63 -3.77 -2.33
CA SER A 848 33.44 -2.33 -2.50
C SER A 848 34.75 -1.64 -2.93
N PRO A 849 34.76 -0.81 -3.98
CA PRO A 849 35.97 -0.15 -4.49
C PRO A 849 36.69 0.77 -3.47
N SER A 850 36.00 1.15 -2.39
CA SER A 850 36.48 2.12 -1.38
C SER A 850 37.66 1.64 -0.54
N HIS A 851 37.98 0.34 -0.52
CA HIS A 851 39.18 -0.17 0.17
C HIS A 851 40.46 -0.17 -0.68
N SER A 852 40.40 0.33 -1.92
CA SER A 852 41.58 0.42 -2.80
C SER A 852 42.28 1.78 -2.82
N LEU A 853 41.83 2.75 -2.00
CA LEU A 853 42.40 4.12 -1.95
C LEU A 853 43.14 4.50 -0.67
N THR A 854 43.37 3.57 0.25
CA THR A 854 44.34 3.76 1.33
C THR A 854 45.21 2.51 1.44
N SER A 855 46.36 2.59 0.79
CA SER A 855 47.55 1.80 1.08
C SER A 855 47.91 1.84 2.56
#